data_AF-A0A939WMN8-F1
#
_entry.id   AF-A0A939WMN8-F1
#
_cell.length_a   1.000
_cell.length_b   1.000
_cell.length_c   1.000
_cell.angle_alpha   90.00
_cell.angle_beta   90.00
_cell.angle_gamma   90.00
#
_symmetry.space_group_name_H-M   'P 1'
#
loop_
_entity.id
_entity.type
_entity.pdbx_description
1 polymer ?
#
loop_
_entity_poly.entity_id
_entity_poly.type
_entity_poly.pdbx_seq_one_letter_code
_entity_poly.pdbx_strand_id
1 'polypeptide(L)'
;MRTIRDTAIPPEGYRLTIAPDGIGIASSDEAGEFYARVTLGQIAETDARGITNYPCCTISDSPQFCWRGCLVDEGRHFFGKTAIKKMIDAMAFNKLNVLHWHLTEDQGWRIDLKRWPELAKRGAVRDGYGPFCYSEEDISEIVEYAERNHIKIVPELEIPGHSRAALTAFPEFSCLGERLERRVDATWGVKRELYCAGNDAAIRFLEEVLAEFCRLFKYSDTIHIGGDECPKSRWRRCPKCQARIKSLGLADEDELQSWMMRHFADYLAKKGKRAVVWEEAVDGGLAGNSIVMSWLGKERAVEAAKAGADCVVCPRTLTYFDQRQELPLDPWRADGKGLPLSSVYSFDPLDGFATGTVSHVLGSEGLLWSEQIEEPGELMWMAFPRLCALAEVLWTADAKRDYSEFSKRLAVHIPRMRAMGVNSAPTPEGIPENRALVSAENRRATGYDWKARHDYIVDEARTWRTNPRIVFIGGGVLHRMAGMESIGETDDSLTLPAWKAMFAPGERILNMSFDGDRTENILWRLENGELKRVKPELVVIMAGDENLRPDATGRIDSPEEIAQAVRRIVTHVRREQPKAKIVLLGIEAPGGAADLVSRLNALLSRIPSYEVGGEVLFVPAPQSGWNHDAIGNVLNLGGRKSAFATTIEPDGTNDMTAVVMAAIDSARSAGGGEIVFAPGEYHFCSPQVLPVYISNHDNVEPKKFFLPATNIANVAFRSSGARFVCHGEGVAFALIDTMNVKVSGIAFDYFRPRFSEWRLKGGRLVQCDAQYTCEVRDGKLFAVGPGWGELQRLAHFFDGKTLAPLGSKWWDGGADKVFDAYPEGTVVVTRNGYRPSPCVLLYRAKDTSFTDCGALSASGMGLLAQRCDTVTISGWRTRGTRFTGLQADATHFSNCRGTVTVENSILEGMVDDGINVHSTALRVDKILPGGRIVCKYAHVQSTGFDVFLAGETARFIRTETFETDEERVVESVKWNAPDEIELVVAGGVPTGIAEGDAVENADWQPSVVFRGNVVRNMSPRGSLFATPGKIVCEDNVFSCVTGAAILLAADAKDWFETGACSDLTIRNNLFHRCTMIGGKGVIQVTPKVHRLDEQRKRYHRNITICGNRFVQCPKPKLYAVSASDISLFNNWLSDSCGDMSLMGAENVIDYDK
;
A
#
# COMPACT_ATOMS: atom_id res chain seq x y z
N MET A 1 14.46 -19.94 35.07
CA MET A 1 15.18 -18.67 35.23
C MET A 1 14.86 -18.11 36.61
N ARG A 2 15.86 -17.66 37.37
CA ARG A 2 15.70 -17.11 38.72
C ARG A 2 16.14 -15.65 38.74
N THR A 3 15.34 -14.76 39.32
CA THR A 3 15.68 -13.34 39.46
C THR A 3 15.84 -12.96 40.94
N ILE A 4 16.81 -12.10 41.26
CA ILE A 4 17.04 -11.57 42.61
C ILE A 4 17.32 -10.07 42.58
N ARG A 5 16.89 -9.36 43.61
CA ARG A 5 17.25 -7.96 43.83
C ARG A 5 18.58 -7.85 44.56
N ASP A 6 19.52 -7.08 44.02
CA ASP A 6 20.82 -6.79 44.63
C ASP A 6 21.13 -5.29 44.52
N THR A 7 21.02 -4.58 45.64
CA THR A 7 21.24 -3.13 45.71
C THR A 7 22.71 -2.72 45.61
N ALA A 8 23.65 -3.68 45.61
CA ALA A 8 25.07 -3.39 45.36
C ALA A 8 25.37 -3.21 43.86
N ILE A 9 24.44 -3.62 42.98
CA ILE A 9 24.54 -3.39 41.54
C ILE A 9 24.10 -1.94 41.24
N PRO A 10 24.78 -1.20 40.35
CA PRO A 10 24.35 0.14 39.95
C PRO A 10 22.92 0.16 39.36
N PRO A 11 22.21 1.31 39.35
CA PRO A 11 20.93 1.46 38.67
C PRO A 11 21.01 0.99 37.21
N GLU A 12 19.93 0.40 36.70
CA GLU A 12 19.84 -0.25 35.38
C GLU A 12 20.86 -1.39 35.14
N GLY A 13 21.72 -1.68 36.12
CA GLY A 13 22.75 -2.71 36.05
C GLY A 13 22.22 -4.10 36.37
N TYR A 14 22.93 -5.10 35.87
CA TYR A 14 22.60 -6.49 36.11
C TYR A 14 23.83 -7.41 36.13
N ARG A 15 23.66 -8.56 36.78
CA ARG A 15 24.51 -9.74 36.66
C ARG A 15 23.70 -10.89 36.08
N LEU A 16 24.04 -11.33 34.87
CA LEU A 16 23.44 -12.47 34.18
C LEU A 16 24.38 -13.67 34.28
N THR A 17 23.91 -14.77 34.88
CA THR A 17 24.64 -16.04 34.98
C THR A 17 23.90 -17.11 34.20
N ILE A 18 24.54 -17.69 33.19
CA ILE A 18 24.04 -18.79 32.37
C ILE A 18 24.91 -20.00 32.67
N ALA A 19 24.33 -21.01 33.30
CA ALA A 19 24.97 -22.27 33.65
C ALA A 19 24.20 -23.45 33.02
N PRO A 20 24.81 -24.65 32.92
CA PRO A 20 24.14 -25.81 32.32
C PRO A 20 22.80 -26.20 32.98
N ASP A 21 22.62 -25.86 34.27
CA ASP A 21 21.43 -26.16 35.07
C ASP A 21 20.44 -24.99 35.18
N GLY A 22 20.75 -23.81 34.64
CA GLY A 22 19.81 -22.69 34.60
C GLY A 22 20.39 -21.30 34.34
N ILE A 23 19.47 -20.33 34.28
CA ILE A 23 19.77 -18.90 34.09
C ILE A 23 19.37 -18.11 35.34
N GLY A 24 20.30 -17.33 35.88
CA GLY A 24 20.12 -16.41 37.00
C GLY A 24 20.32 -14.95 36.58
N ILE A 25 19.47 -14.05 37.07
CA ILE A 25 19.58 -12.60 36.90
C ILE A 25 19.59 -11.96 38.29
N ALA A 26 20.60 -11.14 38.57
CA ALA A 26 20.58 -10.22 39.70
C ALA A 26 20.56 -8.79 39.17
N SER A 27 19.69 -7.92 39.68
CA SER A 27 19.65 -6.51 39.28
C SER A 27 19.20 -5.62 40.44
N SER A 28 19.53 -4.33 40.35
CA SER A 28 19.12 -3.32 41.33
C SER A 28 17.66 -2.89 41.15
N ASP A 29 17.18 -2.84 39.90
CA ASP A 29 15.84 -2.36 39.52
C ASP A 29 15.25 -3.12 38.31
N GLU A 30 14.00 -2.80 37.96
CA GLU A 30 13.26 -3.47 36.88
C GLU A 30 13.92 -3.26 35.51
N ALA A 31 14.49 -2.08 35.27
CA ALA A 31 15.21 -1.78 34.04
C ALA A 31 16.44 -2.69 33.88
N GLY A 32 17.22 -2.92 34.95
CA GLY A 32 18.34 -3.85 34.92
C GLY A 32 17.90 -5.30 34.69
N GLU A 33 16.77 -5.74 35.25
CA GLU A 33 16.23 -7.06 34.93
C GLU A 33 15.81 -7.16 33.44
N PHE A 34 15.17 -6.12 32.92
CA PHE A 34 14.77 -6.04 31.52
C PHE A 34 15.99 -6.07 30.59
N TYR A 35 17.02 -5.27 30.86
CA TYR A 35 18.24 -5.26 30.05
C TYR A 35 19.02 -6.57 30.12
N ALA A 36 18.98 -7.29 31.25
CA ALA A 36 19.51 -8.65 31.32
C ALA A 36 18.79 -9.60 30.34
N ARG A 37 17.46 -9.47 30.20
CA ARG A 37 16.66 -10.25 29.24
C ARG A 37 16.92 -9.83 27.79
N VAL A 38 17.14 -8.54 27.54
CA VAL A 38 17.58 -8.04 26.23
C VAL A 38 18.92 -8.69 25.85
N THR A 39 19.91 -8.67 26.76
CA THR A 39 21.20 -9.33 26.55
C THR A 39 21.04 -10.83 26.31
N LEU A 40 20.15 -11.50 27.04
CA LEU A 40 19.86 -12.91 26.81
C LEU A 40 19.34 -13.16 25.38
N GLY A 41 18.42 -12.33 24.89
CA GLY A 41 17.95 -12.40 23.50
C GLY A 41 19.04 -12.13 22.47
N GLN A 42 19.97 -11.21 22.76
CA GLN A 42 21.10 -10.89 21.88
C GLN A 42 22.17 -11.99 21.80
N ILE A 43 22.33 -12.81 22.84
CA ILE A 43 23.31 -13.91 22.86
C ILE A 43 22.70 -15.28 22.52
N ALA A 44 21.38 -15.35 22.32
CA ALA A 44 20.70 -16.58 21.92
C ALA A 44 21.25 -17.11 20.58
N GLU A 45 21.49 -18.42 20.54
CA GLU A 45 21.71 -19.15 19.29
C GLU A 45 20.36 -19.54 18.70
N THR A 46 20.17 -19.39 17.39
CA THR A 46 18.87 -19.60 16.73
C THR A 46 18.99 -20.42 15.45
N ASP A 47 18.01 -21.28 15.17
CA ASP A 47 17.79 -21.94 13.87
C ASP A 47 16.39 -21.58 13.31
N ALA A 48 16.00 -22.20 12.19
CA ALA A 48 14.70 -21.97 11.55
C ALA A 48 13.47 -22.31 12.44
N ARG A 49 13.66 -22.98 13.57
CA ARG A 49 12.60 -23.37 14.54
C ARG A 49 12.59 -22.51 15.80
N GLY A 50 13.53 -21.57 15.95
CA GLY A 50 13.62 -20.65 17.08
C GLY A 50 14.96 -20.73 17.82
N ILE A 51 14.96 -20.40 19.13
CA ILE A 51 16.16 -20.44 19.98
C ILE A 51 16.58 -21.89 20.20
N THR A 52 17.84 -22.20 19.89
CA THR A 52 18.43 -23.54 20.04
C THR A 52 19.23 -23.67 21.33
N ASN A 53 19.97 -22.64 21.74
CA ASN A 53 20.85 -22.68 22.90
C ASN A 53 21.22 -21.27 23.42
N TYR A 54 21.85 -21.22 24.60
CA TYR A 54 22.50 -20.04 25.15
C TYR A 54 23.95 -20.36 25.55
N PRO A 55 24.93 -19.49 25.25
CA PRO A 55 26.30 -19.69 25.70
C PRO A 55 26.40 -19.55 27.22
N CYS A 56 26.96 -20.56 27.89
CA CYS A 56 27.22 -20.51 29.34
C CYS A 56 28.26 -19.43 29.64
N CYS A 57 27.88 -18.42 30.42
CA CYS A 57 28.71 -17.28 30.75
C CYS A 57 28.24 -16.58 32.03
N THR A 58 29.04 -15.66 32.55
CA THR A 58 28.60 -14.69 33.56
C THR A 58 28.94 -13.29 33.06
N ILE A 59 27.93 -12.43 32.97
CA ILE A 59 28.02 -11.06 32.50
C ILE A 59 27.63 -10.16 33.67
N SER A 60 28.46 -9.17 33.99
CA SER A 60 28.11 -8.06 34.89
C SER A 60 28.20 -6.77 34.10
N ASP A 61 27.11 -6.03 34.03
CA ASP A 61 26.94 -4.97 33.04
C ASP A 61 26.06 -3.84 33.59
N SER A 62 26.33 -2.61 33.17
CA SER A 62 25.63 -1.40 33.61
C SER A 62 25.96 -0.23 32.68
N PRO A 63 25.01 0.70 32.42
CA PRO A 63 25.27 1.83 31.54
C PRO A 63 26.28 2.81 32.14
N GLN A 64 27.06 3.47 31.28
CA GLN A 64 27.89 4.61 31.67
C GLN A 64 27.07 5.89 31.90
N PHE A 65 26.01 6.09 31.10
CA PHE A 65 25.17 7.28 31.13
C PHE A 65 23.71 6.93 31.39
N CYS A 66 23.02 7.79 32.14
CA CYS A 66 21.59 7.63 32.44
C CYS A 66 20.67 8.17 31.33
N TRP A 67 21.18 9.01 30.43
CA TRP A 67 20.45 9.52 29.25
C TRP A 67 21.01 8.91 27.96
N ARG A 68 20.26 7.99 27.37
CA ARG A 68 20.63 7.30 26.13
C ARG A 68 19.50 7.46 25.13
N GLY A 69 19.51 8.60 24.45
CA GLY A 69 18.32 9.13 23.81
C GLY A 69 18.26 9.01 22.29
N CYS A 70 17.05 9.23 21.78
CA CYS A 70 16.75 9.43 20.36
C CYS A 70 15.65 10.49 20.26
N LEU A 71 15.88 11.57 19.50
CA LEU A 71 14.82 12.50 19.10
C LEU A 71 14.16 11.99 17.83
N VAL A 72 12.82 11.98 17.81
CA VAL A 72 12.02 11.78 16.59
C VAL A 72 11.13 12.99 16.37
N ASP A 73 11.34 13.66 15.23
CA ASP A 73 10.56 14.80 14.78
C ASP A 73 9.32 14.38 14.01
N GLU A 74 8.15 14.55 14.64
CA GLU A 74 6.85 14.43 13.97
C GLU A 74 6.18 15.77 13.67
N GLY A 75 6.79 16.88 14.11
CA GLY A 75 6.35 18.23 13.77
C GLY A 75 6.42 18.46 12.26
N ARG A 76 7.56 18.13 11.63
CA ARG A 76 7.80 18.32 10.19
C ARG A 76 7.06 17.25 9.36
N HIS A 77 7.32 15.96 9.57
CA HIS A 77 6.55 14.85 8.96
C HIS A 77 6.08 13.83 9.99
N PHE A 78 4.81 13.44 9.89
CA PHE A 78 4.13 12.49 10.77
C PHE A 78 4.34 11.04 10.31
N PHE A 79 4.76 10.18 11.25
CA PHE A 79 5.03 8.75 11.02
C PHE A 79 3.98 7.83 11.66
N GLY A 80 3.27 8.33 12.67
CA GLY A 80 2.12 7.64 13.25
C GLY A 80 2.50 6.56 14.27
N LYS A 81 1.46 6.07 14.96
CA LYS A 81 1.59 5.21 16.16
C LYS A 81 2.41 3.94 15.94
N THR A 82 2.19 3.26 14.82
CA THR A 82 2.89 2.00 14.49
C THR A 82 4.39 2.22 14.35
N ALA A 83 4.81 3.31 13.69
CA ALA A 83 6.21 3.64 13.51
C ALA A 83 6.90 3.98 14.84
N ILE A 84 6.24 4.77 15.69
CA ILE A 84 6.77 5.14 17.02
C ILE A 84 6.91 3.92 17.94
N LYS A 85 5.93 3.02 17.98
CA LYS A 85 6.05 1.76 18.76
C LYS A 85 7.19 0.88 18.23
N LYS A 86 7.38 0.83 16.90
CA LYS A 86 8.52 0.13 16.29
C LYS A 86 9.86 0.76 16.66
N MET A 87 9.93 2.09 16.75
CA MET A 87 11.13 2.80 17.20
C MET A 87 11.43 2.47 18.66
N ILE A 88 10.42 2.44 19.53
CA ILE A 88 10.53 2.03 20.93
C ILE A 88 11.08 0.60 21.04
N ASP A 89 10.57 -0.36 20.25
CA ASP A 89 11.08 -1.74 20.22
C ASP A 89 12.58 -1.78 19.87
N ALA A 90 12.96 -1.04 18.83
CA ALA A 90 14.34 -0.99 18.35
C ALA A 90 15.27 -0.31 19.35
N MET A 91 14.83 0.77 19.99
CA MET A 91 15.55 1.46 21.06
C MET A 91 15.78 0.54 22.27
N ALA A 92 14.72 -0.11 22.76
CA ALA A 92 14.78 -1.02 23.88
C ALA A 92 15.69 -2.22 23.60
N PHE A 93 15.64 -2.76 22.38
CA PHE A 93 16.53 -3.84 21.95
C PHE A 93 18.01 -3.41 21.89
N ASN A 94 18.29 -2.12 21.75
CA ASN A 94 19.64 -1.54 21.81
C ASN A 94 19.96 -0.89 23.17
N LYS A 95 19.11 -1.06 24.19
CA LYS A 95 19.27 -0.49 25.55
C LYS A 95 19.35 1.05 25.60
N LEU A 96 18.81 1.74 24.59
CA LEU A 96 18.46 3.16 24.69
C LEU A 96 17.28 3.29 25.65
N ASN A 97 17.11 4.45 26.30
CA ASN A 97 16.12 4.63 27.37
C ASN A 97 15.38 5.96 27.34
N VAL A 98 15.67 6.86 26.40
CA VAL A 98 14.94 8.14 26.27
C VAL A 98 14.44 8.35 24.84
N LEU A 99 13.13 8.44 24.64
CA LEU A 99 12.55 8.92 23.39
C LEU A 99 12.18 10.39 23.56
N HIS A 100 12.97 11.28 22.98
CA HIS A 100 12.66 12.69 22.87
C HIS A 100 11.67 12.86 21.71
N TRP A 101 10.42 13.21 22.03
CA TRP A 101 9.33 13.19 21.05
C TRP A 101 8.91 14.61 20.68
N HIS A 102 9.36 15.05 19.51
CA HIS A 102 9.13 16.39 19.01
C HIS A 102 7.80 16.46 18.25
N LEU A 103 6.77 16.97 18.92
CA LEU A 103 5.35 16.88 18.52
C LEU A 103 4.76 18.19 17.97
N THR A 104 5.49 19.29 18.10
CA THR A 104 5.00 20.63 17.76
C THR A 104 6.06 21.41 17.03
N GLU A 105 5.69 21.99 15.89
CA GLU A 105 6.54 22.89 15.11
C GLU A 105 5.69 23.86 14.28
N ASP A 106 6.34 24.76 13.56
CA ASP A 106 5.87 25.70 12.57
C ASP A 106 5.02 25.02 11.50
N GLN A 107 5.38 23.80 11.07
CA GLN A 107 4.72 23.06 10.01
C GLN A 107 3.72 22.01 10.53
N GLY A 108 3.56 21.85 11.84
CA GLY A 108 2.68 20.81 12.38
C GLY A 108 2.43 20.89 13.88
N TRP A 109 1.16 20.78 14.26
CA TRP A 109 0.73 20.47 15.62
C TRP A 109 0.16 19.04 15.66
N ARG A 110 0.80 18.13 16.41
CA ARG A 110 0.49 16.69 16.32
C ARG A 110 -0.33 16.12 17.47
N ILE A 111 -0.98 16.95 18.28
CA ILE A 111 -1.74 16.49 19.45
C ILE A 111 -3.18 17.02 19.45
N ASP A 112 -4.18 16.15 19.40
CA ASP A 112 -5.58 16.55 19.58
C ASP A 112 -5.93 16.68 21.06
N LEU A 113 -5.56 17.83 21.65
CA LEU A 113 -5.89 18.15 23.03
C LEU A 113 -7.38 18.50 23.15
N LYS A 114 -8.13 17.75 23.96
CA LYS A 114 -9.59 17.93 24.12
C LYS A 114 -9.96 19.34 24.59
N ARG A 115 -9.12 19.96 25.41
CA ARG A 115 -9.28 21.34 25.91
C ARG A 115 -8.98 22.39 24.83
N TRP A 116 -8.14 22.07 23.85
CA TRP A 116 -7.67 22.98 22.81
C TRP A 116 -7.77 22.36 21.40
N PRO A 117 -8.98 21.95 20.97
CA PRO A 117 -9.15 21.16 19.74
C PRO A 117 -8.82 21.93 18.46
N GLU A 118 -8.82 23.27 18.50
CA GLU A 118 -8.43 24.08 17.35
C GLU A 118 -6.94 23.94 17.00
N LEU A 119 -6.09 23.52 17.94
CA LEU A 119 -4.68 23.26 17.68
C LEU A 119 -4.51 22.13 16.65
N ALA A 120 -5.19 21.00 16.83
CA ALA A 120 -5.17 19.91 15.86
C ALA A 120 -5.94 20.27 14.58
N LYS A 121 -7.16 20.80 14.70
CA LYS A 121 -8.01 21.11 13.52
C LYS A 121 -7.32 22.02 12.49
N ARG A 122 -6.47 22.95 12.96
CA ARG A 122 -5.79 23.91 12.09
C ARG A 122 -4.30 23.62 11.97
N GLY A 123 -3.63 23.33 13.08
CA GLY A 123 -2.18 23.12 13.12
C GLY A 123 -1.74 21.77 12.55
N ALA A 124 -2.62 20.77 12.44
CA ALA A 124 -2.27 19.46 11.86
C ALA A 124 -2.38 19.41 10.32
N VAL A 125 -2.83 20.50 9.68
CA VAL A 125 -3.13 20.58 8.24
C VAL A 125 -2.31 21.67 7.57
N ARG A 126 -1.57 21.31 6.52
CA ARG A 126 -0.90 22.26 5.60
C ARG A 126 -1.19 21.87 4.15
N ASP A 127 -0.83 22.73 3.19
CA ASP A 127 -1.20 22.52 1.79
C ASP A 127 -0.73 21.16 1.25
N GLY A 128 -1.69 20.28 0.92
CA GLY A 128 -1.42 18.93 0.41
C GLY A 128 -0.98 17.90 1.44
N TYR A 129 -1.06 18.20 2.75
CA TYR A 129 -0.56 17.31 3.82
C TYR A 129 -1.41 17.41 5.11
N GLY A 130 -1.87 16.27 5.63
CA GLY A 130 -2.73 16.17 6.81
C GLY A 130 -4.23 16.12 6.50
N PRO A 131 -5.10 16.10 7.53
CA PRO A 131 -4.79 16.23 8.96
C PRO A 131 -4.05 15.01 9.52
N PHE A 132 -2.93 15.24 10.20
CA PHE A 132 -2.18 14.20 10.90
C PHE A 132 -1.83 14.65 12.33
N CYS A 133 -2.40 13.96 13.31
CA CYS A 133 -2.16 14.17 14.73
C CYS A 133 -2.51 12.90 15.53
N TYR A 134 -1.99 12.82 16.75
CA TYR A 134 -2.35 11.84 17.76
C TYR A 134 -3.54 12.30 18.58
N SER A 135 -4.46 11.39 18.85
CA SER A 135 -5.43 11.59 19.92
C SER A 135 -4.78 11.40 21.29
N GLU A 136 -5.42 11.91 22.35
CA GLU A 136 -4.92 11.76 23.73
C GLU A 136 -4.73 10.28 24.14
N GLU A 137 -5.58 9.37 23.67
CA GLU A 137 -5.45 7.96 24.00
C GLU A 137 -4.40 7.26 23.11
N ASP A 138 -4.10 7.78 21.91
CA ASP A 138 -2.92 7.29 21.17
C ASP A 138 -1.64 7.63 21.92
N ILE A 139 -1.52 8.86 22.43
CA ILE A 139 -0.40 9.27 23.28
C ILE A 139 -0.35 8.42 24.54
N SER A 140 -1.49 8.22 25.22
CA SER A 140 -1.55 7.42 26.44
C SER A 140 -1.08 5.97 26.19
N GLU A 141 -1.51 5.36 25.08
CA GLU A 141 -1.06 4.01 24.72
C GLU A 141 0.45 3.97 24.42
N ILE A 142 0.97 4.96 23.67
CA ILE A 142 2.40 5.02 23.34
C ILE A 142 3.23 5.24 24.61
N VAL A 143 2.80 6.13 25.50
CA VAL A 143 3.43 6.39 26.80
C VAL A 143 3.46 5.14 27.68
N GLU A 144 2.36 4.40 27.77
CA GLU A 144 2.30 3.13 28.50
C GLU A 144 3.14 2.03 27.84
N TYR A 145 3.21 2.02 26.51
CA TYR A 145 4.04 1.09 25.76
C TYR A 145 5.53 1.35 25.97
N ALA A 146 5.95 2.62 25.95
CA ALA A 146 7.31 3.04 26.22
C ALA A 146 7.75 2.67 27.65
N GLU A 147 6.89 2.94 28.63
CA GLU A 147 7.15 2.61 30.05
C GLU A 147 7.39 1.10 30.24
N ARG A 148 6.56 0.24 29.64
CA ARG A 148 6.73 -1.23 29.69
C ARG A 148 8.02 -1.74 29.06
N ASN A 149 8.62 -0.93 28.19
CA ASN A 149 9.89 -1.23 27.52
C ASN A 149 11.06 -0.45 28.14
N HIS A 150 10.86 0.16 29.32
CA HIS A 150 11.85 0.99 30.02
C HIS A 150 12.40 2.13 29.16
N ILE A 151 11.54 2.73 28.33
CA ILE A 151 11.82 3.95 27.56
C ILE A 151 11.05 5.12 28.18
N LYS A 152 11.76 6.11 28.70
CA LYS A 152 11.18 7.38 29.14
C LYS A 152 10.86 8.25 27.92
N ILE A 153 9.62 8.71 27.78
CA ILE A 153 9.26 9.71 26.77
C ILE A 153 9.51 11.11 27.32
N VAL A 154 10.30 11.92 26.62
CA VAL A 154 10.46 13.35 26.88
C VAL A 154 9.68 14.09 25.78
N PRO A 155 8.45 14.55 26.04
CA PRO A 155 7.69 15.29 25.05
C PRO A 155 8.26 16.71 24.89
N GLU A 156 8.27 17.21 23.66
CA GLU A 156 8.65 18.59 23.39
C GLU A 156 7.43 19.44 23.02
N LEU A 157 7.31 20.58 23.69
CA LEU A 157 6.44 21.68 23.32
C LEU A 157 7.32 22.89 22.99
N GLU A 158 7.28 23.33 21.73
CA GLU A 158 8.09 24.45 21.28
C GLU A 158 7.66 25.78 21.90
N ILE A 159 8.61 26.44 22.59
CA ILE A 159 8.41 27.75 23.21
C ILE A 159 9.73 28.56 23.14
N PRO A 160 9.72 29.82 22.68
CA PRO A 160 8.61 30.57 22.09
C PRO A 160 8.61 30.59 20.55
N GLY A 161 9.67 30.04 19.94
CA GLY A 161 9.85 29.87 18.49
C GLY A 161 9.16 28.61 17.98
N HIS A 162 9.36 28.29 16.70
CA HIS A 162 8.91 27.00 16.15
C HIS A 162 7.42 26.68 16.41
N SER A 163 6.58 27.71 16.29
CA SER A 163 5.22 27.75 16.87
C SER A 163 4.13 28.17 15.89
N ARG A 164 4.44 28.34 14.60
CA ARG A 164 3.45 28.82 13.62
C ARG A 164 2.22 27.94 13.50
N ALA A 165 2.31 26.62 13.68
CA ALA A 165 1.11 25.77 13.63
C ALA A 165 0.11 26.14 14.74
N ALA A 166 0.60 26.32 15.96
CA ALA A 166 -0.21 26.76 17.10
C ALA A 166 -0.71 28.21 16.94
N LEU A 167 0.14 29.11 16.46
CA LEU A 167 -0.23 30.52 16.22
C LEU A 167 -1.18 30.69 15.03
N THR A 168 -1.26 29.73 14.10
CA THR A 168 -2.29 29.70 13.06
C THR A 168 -3.66 29.35 13.65
N ALA A 169 -3.68 28.49 14.67
CA ALA A 169 -4.89 28.19 15.41
C ALA A 169 -5.33 29.35 16.30
N PHE A 170 -4.38 30.00 16.99
CA PHE A 170 -4.61 31.09 17.93
C PHE A 170 -3.70 32.30 17.65
N PRO A 171 -4.01 33.08 16.60
CA PRO A 171 -3.17 34.21 16.19
C PRO A 171 -3.09 35.33 17.24
N GLU A 172 -4.07 35.44 18.14
CA GLU A 172 -4.11 36.35 19.28
C GLU A 172 -2.97 36.14 20.29
N PHE A 173 -2.33 34.97 20.30
CA PHE A 173 -1.18 34.69 21.16
C PHE A 173 0.16 35.14 20.56
N SER A 174 0.17 35.60 19.31
CA SER A 174 1.35 36.20 18.66
C SER A 174 1.50 37.69 18.98
N CYS A 175 2.67 38.27 18.66
CA CYS A 175 2.87 39.72 18.74
C CYS A 175 2.07 40.53 17.70
N LEU A 176 1.55 39.87 16.67
CA LEU A 176 0.81 40.51 15.57
C LEU A 176 -0.70 40.45 15.74
N GLY A 177 -1.21 39.57 16.61
CA GLY A 177 -2.64 39.26 16.71
C GLY A 177 -3.15 38.60 15.43
N GLU A 178 -4.36 38.96 14.99
CA GLU A 178 -5.10 38.39 13.84
C GLU A 178 -4.41 38.44 12.47
N ARG A 179 -3.23 39.07 12.36
CA ARG A 179 -2.52 39.31 11.09
C ARG A 179 -1.67 38.13 10.58
N LEU A 180 -1.77 36.95 11.19
CA LEU A 180 -1.10 35.75 10.68
C LEU A 180 -1.89 35.15 9.51
N GLU A 181 -1.17 34.59 8.53
CA GLU A 181 -1.80 33.89 7.39
C GLU A 181 -2.73 32.78 7.90
N ARG A 182 -3.81 32.50 7.16
CA ARG A 182 -4.82 31.51 7.59
C ARG A 182 -4.37 30.04 7.46
N ARG A 183 -3.11 29.77 7.12
CA ARG A 183 -2.61 28.41 6.82
C ARG A 183 -1.23 28.18 7.44
N VAL A 184 -0.99 26.93 7.82
CA VAL A 184 0.30 26.43 8.31
C VAL A 184 1.33 26.46 7.18
N ASP A 185 2.56 26.87 7.47
CA ASP A 185 3.63 26.98 6.48
C ASP A 185 4.11 25.59 6.04
N ALA A 186 4.44 25.44 4.76
CA ALA A 186 5.01 24.19 4.20
C ALA A 186 6.53 24.27 4.04
N THR A 187 7.16 25.39 4.39
CA THR A 187 8.60 25.61 4.27
C THR A 187 9.30 25.57 5.62
N TRP A 188 10.46 24.91 5.65
CA TRP A 188 11.33 24.78 6.83
C TRP A 188 12.20 26.03 7.06
N GLY A 189 12.82 26.10 8.24
CA GLY A 189 13.73 27.17 8.65
C GLY A 189 13.12 28.23 9.57
N VAL A 190 13.97 29.08 10.15
CA VAL A 190 13.63 30.02 11.22
C VAL A 190 12.52 30.99 10.86
N LYS A 191 11.39 30.90 11.57
CA LYS A 191 10.24 31.79 11.39
C LYS A 191 10.27 32.94 12.38
N ARG A 192 9.77 34.10 11.94
CA ARG A 192 9.75 35.32 12.76
C ARG A 192 8.60 35.36 13.75
N GLU A 193 7.59 34.54 13.55
CA GLU A 193 6.36 34.51 14.31
C GLU A 193 6.58 33.72 15.61
N LEU A 194 6.50 34.42 16.74
CA LEU A 194 6.75 33.88 18.07
C LEU A 194 5.53 34.06 18.96
N TYR A 195 5.40 33.21 19.99
CA TYR A 195 4.52 33.52 21.11
C TYR A 195 4.87 34.89 21.71
N CYS A 196 3.85 35.68 22.05
CA CYS A 196 4.06 37.01 22.60
C CYS A 196 4.41 36.93 24.08
N ALA A 197 5.70 37.03 24.39
CA ALA A 197 6.19 37.03 25.77
C ALA A 197 5.58 38.14 26.65
N GLY A 198 5.11 39.25 26.08
CA GLY A 198 4.42 40.33 26.79
C GLY A 198 2.90 40.15 26.95
N ASN A 199 2.31 39.08 26.41
CA ASN A 199 0.86 38.84 26.44
C ASN A 199 0.50 37.82 27.53
N ASP A 200 -0.10 38.27 28.63
CA ASP A 200 -0.52 37.38 29.73
C ASP A 200 -1.47 36.27 29.30
N ALA A 201 -2.32 36.51 28.29
CA ALA A 201 -3.19 35.47 27.76
C ALA A 201 -2.40 34.35 27.06
N ALA A 202 -1.32 34.69 26.36
CA ALA A 202 -0.44 33.71 25.72
C ALA A 202 0.33 32.90 26.77
N ILE A 203 0.80 33.55 27.84
CA ILE A 203 1.47 32.85 28.96
C ILE A 203 0.52 31.86 29.63
N ARG A 204 -0.71 32.28 29.96
CA ARG A 204 -1.72 31.38 30.54
C ARG A 204 -2.09 30.23 29.61
N PHE A 205 -2.24 30.50 28.31
CA PHE A 205 -2.47 29.45 27.31
C PHE A 205 -1.37 28.38 27.35
N LEU A 206 -0.10 28.78 27.34
CA LEU A 206 1.03 27.86 27.42
C LEU A 206 1.07 27.09 28.75
N GLU A 207 0.75 27.73 29.89
CA GLU A 207 0.61 27.04 31.18
C GLU A 207 -0.48 25.96 31.16
N GLU A 208 -1.61 26.22 30.47
CA GLU A 208 -2.70 25.28 30.31
C GLU A 208 -2.33 24.12 29.38
N VAL A 209 -1.64 24.39 28.28
CA VAL A 209 -1.11 23.35 27.38
C VAL A 209 -0.06 22.49 28.09
N LEU A 210 0.88 23.10 28.81
CA LEU A 210 1.87 22.36 29.61
C LEU A 210 1.21 21.51 30.70
N ALA A 211 0.08 21.96 31.27
CA ALA A 211 -0.68 21.13 32.20
C ALA A 211 -1.24 19.87 31.52
N GLU A 212 -1.71 19.96 30.27
CA GLU A 212 -2.13 18.80 29.50
C GLU A 212 -0.94 17.88 29.15
N PHE A 213 0.23 18.43 28.80
CA PHE A 213 1.43 17.63 28.60
C PHE A 213 1.83 16.88 29.89
N CYS A 214 1.86 17.54 31.05
CA CYS A 214 2.12 16.89 32.32
C CYS A 214 1.12 15.75 32.63
N ARG A 215 -0.13 15.88 32.19
CA ARG A 215 -1.18 14.87 32.37
C ARG A 215 -1.01 13.68 31.44
N LEU A 216 -0.77 13.93 30.15
CA LEU A 216 -0.63 12.89 29.12
C LEU A 216 0.67 12.10 29.31
N PHE A 217 1.78 12.79 29.58
CA PHE A 217 3.11 12.20 29.76
C PHE A 217 3.38 11.91 31.25
N LYS A 218 2.43 11.23 31.90
CA LYS A 218 2.38 11.02 33.36
C LYS A 218 3.65 10.38 33.95
N TYR A 219 4.29 9.45 33.24
CA TYR A 219 5.50 8.75 33.69
C TYR A 219 6.79 9.54 33.52
N SER A 220 6.76 10.59 32.68
CA SER A 220 7.97 11.37 32.45
C SER A 220 8.19 12.37 33.56
N ASP A 221 9.38 12.41 34.14
CA ASP A 221 9.80 13.44 35.09
C ASP A 221 10.26 14.73 34.39
N THR A 222 10.26 14.75 33.05
CA THR A 222 10.94 15.75 32.25
C THR A 222 10.08 16.18 31.05
N ILE A 223 10.07 17.48 30.72
CA ILE A 223 9.39 18.01 29.53
C ILE A 223 10.35 18.97 28.83
N HIS A 224 10.53 18.80 27.52
CA HIS A 224 11.31 19.74 26.71
C HIS A 224 10.42 20.92 26.34
N ILE A 225 10.92 22.15 26.53
CA ILE A 225 10.17 23.38 26.26
C ILE A 225 10.77 24.22 25.13
N GLY A 226 11.61 23.60 24.30
CA GLY A 226 12.26 24.20 23.13
C GLY A 226 13.27 25.28 23.50
N GLY A 227 13.24 26.39 22.77
CA GLY A 227 14.00 27.61 23.05
C GLY A 227 15.10 27.92 22.04
N ASP A 228 15.21 27.11 21.00
CA ASP A 228 16.09 27.28 19.86
C ASP A 228 15.62 28.39 18.91
N GLU A 229 16.56 28.85 18.08
CA GLU A 229 16.37 29.71 16.90
C GLU A 229 15.29 30.81 17.02
N CYS A 230 15.28 31.56 18.12
CA CYS A 230 14.19 32.51 18.42
C CYS A 230 14.49 33.95 17.95
N PRO A 231 14.03 34.42 16.77
CA PRO A 231 14.33 35.76 16.25
C PRO A 231 13.57 36.88 16.95
N LYS A 232 14.28 37.70 17.73
CA LYS A 232 13.73 38.80 18.56
C LYS A 232 13.04 39.95 17.81
N SER A 233 13.05 39.93 16.48
CA SER A 233 12.56 41.03 15.62
C SER A 233 11.11 41.44 15.89
N ARG A 234 10.22 40.50 16.25
CA ARG A 234 8.82 40.80 16.61
C ARG A 234 8.69 41.38 18.01
N TRP A 235 9.45 40.89 18.98
CA TRP A 235 9.42 41.39 20.36
C TRP A 235 9.93 42.83 20.46
N ARG A 236 10.97 43.20 19.70
CA ARG A 236 11.46 44.59 19.57
C ARG A 236 10.39 45.59 19.17
N ARG A 237 9.44 45.16 18.34
CA ARG A 237 8.36 46.01 17.79
C ARG A 237 7.04 45.85 18.53
N CYS A 238 6.94 44.92 19.47
CA CYS A 238 5.71 44.61 20.18
C CYS A 238 5.59 45.47 21.44
N PRO A 239 4.60 46.38 21.54
CA PRO A 239 4.45 47.25 22.71
C PRO A 239 4.27 46.46 24.02
N LYS A 240 3.61 45.29 23.97
CA LYS A 240 3.44 44.42 25.13
C LYS A 240 4.77 43.83 25.61
N CYS A 241 5.61 43.34 24.70
CA CYS A 241 6.93 42.79 25.05
C CYS A 241 7.85 43.89 25.61
N GLN A 242 7.87 45.06 24.97
CA GLN A 242 8.67 46.21 25.45
C GLN A 242 8.20 46.70 26.83
N ALA A 243 6.89 46.71 27.08
CA ALA A 243 6.34 47.03 28.39
C ALA A 243 6.77 46.00 29.45
N ARG A 244 6.81 44.70 29.10
CA ARG A 244 7.26 43.64 30.00
C ARG A 244 8.74 43.80 30.37
N ILE A 245 9.61 44.02 29.38
CA ILE A 245 11.04 44.31 29.59
C ILE A 245 11.21 45.43 30.61
N LYS A 246 10.54 46.57 30.39
CA LYS A 246 10.59 47.71 31.30
C LYS A 246 10.06 47.39 32.71
N SER A 247 8.95 46.66 32.80
CA SER A 247 8.31 46.33 34.09
C SER A 247 9.14 45.38 34.96
N LEU A 248 9.90 44.49 34.32
CA LEU A 248 10.72 43.48 34.98
C LEU A 248 12.18 43.94 35.15
N GLY A 249 12.54 45.10 34.60
CA GLY A 249 13.91 45.62 34.65
C GLY A 249 14.90 44.79 33.81
N LEU A 250 14.43 44.16 32.74
CA LEU A 250 15.28 43.36 31.85
C LEU A 250 16.07 44.27 30.90
N ALA A 251 17.27 43.85 30.51
CA ALA A 251 18.14 44.61 29.62
C ALA A 251 17.60 44.69 28.18
N ASP A 252 17.14 43.57 27.63
CA ASP A 252 16.75 43.44 26.23
C ASP A 252 15.80 42.23 25.98
N GLU A 253 15.62 41.88 24.71
CA GLU A 253 14.77 40.75 24.30
C GLU A 253 15.40 39.37 24.56
N ASP A 254 16.71 39.27 24.75
CA ASP A 254 17.39 38.01 25.07
C ASP A 254 17.15 37.68 26.55
N GLU A 255 17.25 38.68 27.43
CA GLU A 255 16.79 38.53 28.82
C GLU A 255 15.27 38.28 28.93
N LEU A 256 14.46 38.78 27.97
CA LEU A 256 13.03 38.47 27.88
C LEU A 256 12.78 37.00 27.52
N GLN A 257 13.58 36.41 26.61
CA GLN A 257 13.51 34.98 26.34
C GLN A 257 13.84 34.21 27.61
N SER A 258 14.97 34.47 28.24
CA SER A 258 15.38 33.73 29.43
C SER A 258 14.40 33.91 30.59
N TRP A 259 13.74 35.06 30.72
CA TRP A 259 12.62 35.23 31.64
C TRP A 259 11.45 34.27 31.32
N MET A 260 11.04 34.18 30.06
CA MET A 260 9.94 33.31 29.63
C MET A 260 10.28 31.83 29.85
N MET A 261 11.51 31.42 29.53
CA MET A 261 11.99 30.06 29.77
C MET A 261 12.05 29.74 31.27
N ARG A 262 12.57 30.65 32.11
CA ARG A 262 12.53 30.54 33.58
C ARG A 262 11.11 30.38 34.11
N HIS A 263 10.17 31.18 33.61
CA HIS A 263 8.77 31.12 34.02
C HIS A 263 8.18 29.73 33.81
N PHE A 264 8.37 29.11 32.63
CA PHE A 264 7.85 27.78 32.35
C PHE A 264 8.63 26.66 33.04
N ALA A 265 9.94 26.81 33.22
CA ALA A 265 10.74 25.89 34.04
C ALA A 265 10.25 25.87 35.50
N ASP A 266 10.00 27.04 36.10
CA ASP A 266 9.44 27.15 37.46
C ASP A 266 8.01 26.60 37.54
N TYR A 267 7.20 26.79 36.49
CA TYR A 267 5.86 26.21 36.39
C TYR A 267 5.89 24.68 36.36
N LEU A 268 6.80 24.09 35.59
CA LEU A 268 7.03 22.64 35.53
C LEU A 268 7.57 22.12 36.87
N ALA A 269 8.51 22.83 37.50
CA ALA A 269 9.05 22.45 38.80
C ALA A 269 7.96 22.38 39.88
N LYS A 270 7.00 23.31 39.89
CA LYS A 270 5.82 23.27 40.77
C LYS A 270 4.90 22.07 40.53
N LYS A 271 4.99 21.44 39.35
CA LYS A 271 4.28 20.19 38.99
C LYS A 271 5.14 18.94 39.19
N GLY A 272 6.31 19.07 39.80
CA GLY A 272 7.24 17.96 40.01
C GLY A 272 7.90 17.46 38.72
N LYS A 273 8.01 18.32 37.70
CA LYS A 273 8.67 18.04 36.42
C LYS A 273 9.91 18.93 36.27
N ARG A 274 10.90 18.46 35.52
CA ARG A 274 12.11 19.21 35.15
C ARG A 274 12.01 19.67 33.70
N ALA A 275 12.43 20.90 33.40
CA ALA A 275 12.47 21.39 32.04
C ALA A 275 13.77 20.98 31.35
N VAL A 276 13.70 20.70 30.05
CA VAL A 276 14.85 20.62 29.14
C VAL A 276 14.73 21.76 28.14
N VAL A 277 15.85 22.38 27.81
CA VAL A 277 15.92 23.50 26.86
C VAL A 277 17.08 23.32 25.89
N TRP A 278 16.91 23.83 24.67
CA TRP A 278 18.02 24.02 23.75
C TRP A 278 18.95 25.14 24.26
N GLU A 279 20.24 25.05 23.93
CA GLU A 279 21.31 25.87 24.52
C GLU A 279 21.09 27.40 24.41
N GLU A 280 20.45 27.90 23.36
CA GLU A 280 20.19 29.33 23.18
C GLU A 280 19.28 29.92 24.27
N ALA A 281 18.45 29.09 24.91
CA ALA A 281 17.57 29.53 25.99
C ALA A 281 18.34 30.08 27.21
N VAL A 282 19.64 29.74 27.35
CA VAL A 282 20.46 30.11 28.50
C VAL A 282 21.30 31.38 28.30
N ASP A 283 21.24 32.03 27.14
CA ASP A 283 22.04 33.23 26.83
C ASP A 283 21.79 34.41 27.79
N GLY A 284 20.54 34.58 28.28
CA GLY A 284 20.17 35.52 29.33
C GLY A 284 20.13 34.90 30.74
N GLY A 285 20.85 33.80 30.96
CA GLY A 285 21.00 33.08 32.23
C GLY A 285 20.13 31.81 32.36
N LEU A 286 20.64 30.82 33.10
CA LEU A 286 20.02 29.50 33.29
C LEU A 286 18.57 29.55 33.78
N ALA A 287 17.74 28.68 33.20
CA ALA A 287 16.33 28.53 33.54
C ALA A 287 16.14 27.64 34.79
N GLY A 288 16.55 28.10 35.98
CA GLY A 288 16.41 27.32 37.21
C GLY A 288 17.22 26.02 37.19
N ASN A 289 16.62 24.89 37.62
CA ASN A 289 17.25 23.56 37.59
C ASN A 289 17.01 22.83 36.25
N SER A 290 16.96 23.53 35.12
CA SER A 290 16.74 22.91 33.81
C SER A 290 17.92 22.03 33.36
N ILE A 291 17.65 21.09 32.46
CA ILE A 291 18.68 20.35 31.71
C ILE A 291 18.96 21.11 30.42
N VAL A 292 20.23 21.28 30.07
CA VAL A 292 20.64 21.97 28.83
C VAL A 292 21.01 20.96 27.76
N MET A 293 20.37 21.04 26.59
CA MET A 293 20.75 20.29 25.38
C MET A 293 21.64 21.14 24.47
N SER A 294 22.85 20.66 24.20
CA SER A 294 23.90 21.41 23.48
C SER A 294 24.12 20.79 22.10
N TRP A 295 23.69 21.50 21.04
CA TRP A 295 23.57 20.95 19.68
C TRP A 295 24.50 21.61 18.65
N LEU A 296 24.89 22.88 18.82
CA LEU A 296 25.87 23.57 17.98
C LEU A 296 27.28 23.00 18.17
N GLY A 297 27.56 22.57 19.40
CA GLY A 297 28.86 22.06 19.85
C GLY A 297 28.77 21.55 21.28
N LYS A 298 29.93 21.34 21.91
CA LYS A 298 30.03 20.84 23.29
C LYS A 298 30.29 21.97 24.31
N GLU A 299 30.66 23.14 23.82
CA GLU A 299 31.14 24.27 24.62
C GLU A 299 30.06 24.76 25.60
N ARG A 300 28.80 24.86 25.16
CA ARG A 300 27.70 25.27 26.03
C ARG A 300 27.37 24.24 27.10
N ALA A 301 27.46 22.95 26.80
CA ALA A 301 27.34 21.92 27.82
C ALA A 301 28.45 22.05 28.90
N VAL A 302 29.69 22.36 28.50
CA VAL A 302 30.78 22.63 29.46
C VAL A 302 30.50 23.86 30.32
N GLU A 303 29.97 24.94 29.73
CA GLU A 303 29.56 26.14 30.47
C GLU A 303 28.43 25.86 31.46
N ALA A 304 27.39 25.12 31.01
CA ALA A 304 26.26 24.72 31.84
C ALA A 304 26.71 23.85 33.03
N ALA A 305 27.56 22.85 32.78
CA ALA A 305 28.10 21.99 33.83
C ALA A 305 28.97 22.74 34.84
N LYS A 306 29.77 23.73 34.40
CA LYS A 306 30.52 24.63 35.30
C LYS A 306 29.61 25.50 36.16
N ALA A 307 28.44 25.86 35.63
CA ALA A 307 27.41 26.58 36.35
C ALA A 307 26.53 25.66 37.23
N GLY A 308 26.83 24.36 37.28
CA GLY A 308 26.13 23.36 38.11
C GLY A 308 24.81 22.86 37.52
N ALA A 309 24.54 23.12 36.24
CA ALA A 309 23.39 22.58 35.53
C ALA A 309 23.74 21.25 34.85
N ASP A 310 22.78 20.33 34.80
CA ASP A 310 22.97 19.09 34.05
C ASP A 310 22.79 19.32 32.55
N CYS A 311 23.47 18.53 31.74
CA CYS A 311 23.48 18.67 30.29
C CYS A 311 23.41 17.34 29.53
N VAL A 312 22.84 17.41 28.34
CA VAL A 312 22.87 16.35 27.32
C VAL A 312 23.66 16.90 26.12
N VAL A 313 24.70 16.18 25.72
CA VAL A 313 25.66 16.64 24.71
C VAL A 313 25.29 16.02 23.37
N CYS A 314 24.76 16.81 22.42
CA CYS A 314 24.24 16.32 21.14
C CYS A 314 24.74 17.15 19.94
N PRO A 315 26.06 17.30 19.74
CA PRO A 315 26.62 18.18 18.72
C PRO A 315 26.26 17.74 17.30
N ARG A 316 25.87 18.71 16.48
CA ARG A 316 25.42 18.53 15.10
C ARG A 316 26.36 17.74 14.21
N THR A 317 27.66 17.81 14.49
CA THR A 317 28.67 17.11 13.72
C THR A 317 28.77 15.62 14.04
N LEU A 318 28.15 15.13 15.11
CA LEU A 318 28.29 13.75 15.59
C LEU A 318 26.97 13.03 15.88
N THR A 319 25.86 13.76 16.09
CA THR A 319 24.61 13.15 16.56
C THR A 319 23.36 13.52 15.75
N TYR A 320 23.47 14.33 14.68
CA TYR A 320 22.34 14.67 13.80
C TYR A 320 22.15 13.60 12.73
N PHE A 321 21.18 12.71 12.97
CA PHE A 321 20.94 11.52 12.16
C PHE A 321 20.00 11.77 10.98
N ASP A 322 19.50 12.99 10.83
CA ASP A 322 18.91 13.51 9.59
C ASP A 322 19.93 13.64 8.44
N GLN A 323 21.24 13.67 8.76
CA GLN A 323 22.33 13.70 7.77
C GLN A 323 22.59 12.32 7.15
N ARG A 324 23.11 12.30 5.91
CA ARG A 324 23.53 11.07 5.21
C ARG A 324 24.48 10.23 6.07
N GLN A 325 24.41 8.91 5.95
CA GLN A 325 25.35 7.95 6.56
C GLN A 325 26.63 7.75 5.75
N GLU A 326 26.75 8.43 4.60
CA GLU A 326 27.82 8.27 3.60
C GLU A 326 27.80 6.91 2.90
N LEU A 327 26.62 6.28 2.83
CA LEU A 327 26.42 5.05 2.09
C LEU A 327 25.94 5.36 0.67
N PRO A 328 26.35 4.60 -0.37
CA PRO A 328 25.87 4.79 -1.74
C PRO A 328 24.35 4.65 -1.93
N LEU A 329 23.66 4.11 -0.92
CA LEU A 329 22.23 3.82 -0.87
C LEU A 329 21.44 4.83 -0.02
N ASP A 330 22.08 5.84 0.56
CA ASP A 330 21.38 6.80 1.42
C ASP A 330 20.27 7.56 0.67
N PRO A 331 19.14 7.86 1.34
CA PRO A 331 18.09 8.72 0.79
C PRO A 331 18.70 10.04 0.30
N TRP A 332 18.45 10.38 -0.97
CA TRP A 332 19.09 11.53 -1.62
C TRP A 332 18.76 12.87 -0.96
N ARG A 333 17.64 12.96 -0.23
CA ARG A 333 17.16 14.21 0.32
C ARG A 333 17.99 14.70 1.50
N ALA A 334 18.63 13.83 2.28
CA ALA A 334 19.49 14.23 3.39
C ALA A 334 20.63 15.16 2.90
N ASP A 335 20.61 16.42 3.33
CA ASP A 335 21.64 17.44 3.07
C ASP A 335 22.66 17.47 4.23
N GLY A 336 23.91 17.84 3.94
CA GLY A 336 25.00 17.87 4.93
C GLY A 336 26.27 17.15 4.50
N LYS A 337 27.33 17.26 5.33
CA LYS A 337 28.67 16.72 5.05
C LYS A 337 28.77 15.19 5.14
N GLY A 338 27.69 14.50 5.52
CA GLY A 338 27.70 13.08 5.88
C GLY A 338 28.14 12.86 7.33
N LEU A 339 27.52 11.89 7.99
CA LEU A 339 27.82 11.45 9.34
C LEU A 339 27.92 9.92 9.32
N PRO A 340 29.12 9.36 9.03
CA PRO A 340 29.32 7.92 8.94
C PRO A 340 29.29 7.27 10.33
N LEU A 341 28.99 5.97 10.35
CA LEU A 341 28.89 5.16 11.56
C LEU A 341 30.13 5.27 12.48
N SER A 342 31.33 5.34 11.89
CA SER A 342 32.60 5.45 12.62
C SER A 342 32.73 6.78 13.37
N SER A 343 32.18 7.88 12.85
CA SER A 343 32.20 9.19 13.51
C SER A 343 31.26 9.22 14.72
N VAL A 344 30.11 8.54 14.62
CA VAL A 344 29.21 8.38 15.78
C VAL A 344 29.89 7.52 16.86
N TYR A 345 30.57 6.45 16.47
CA TYR A 345 31.24 5.55 17.42
C TYR A 345 32.42 6.21 18.15
N SER A 346 33.17 7.07 17.46
CA SER A 346 34.34 7.76 18.04
C SER A 346 33.98 8.91 18.96
N PHE A 347 32.69 9.26 19.07
CA PHE A 347 32.22 10.31 19.96
C PHE A 347 32.51 9.98 21.44
N ASP A 348 33.08 10.96 22.13
CA ASP A 348 33.23 10.96 23.59
C ASP A 348 32.39 12.12 24.18
N PRO A 349 31.26 11.82 24.85
CA PRO A 349 30.44 12.84 25.50
C PRO A 349 31.15 13.61 26.62
N LEU A 350 32.28 13.12 27.15
CA LEU A 350 33.03 13.75 28.24
C LEU A 350 34.22 14.59 27.76
N ASP A 351 34.51 14.61 26.47
CA ASP A 351 35.65 15.32 25.92
C ASP A 351 35.56 16.84 26.20
N GLY A 352 36.54 17.39 26.91
CA GLY A 352 36.61 18.82 27.28
C GLY A 352 35.99 19.18 28.64
N PHE A 353 35.40 18.22 29.35
CA PHE A 353 34.90 18.42 30.72
C PHE A 353 36.01 18.24 31.75
N ALA A 354 36.01 19.05 32.81
CA ALA A 354 36.89 18.85 33.95
C ALA A 354 36.38 17.70 34.82
N THR A 355 37.26 16.98 35.51
CA THR A 355 36.89 15.84 36.39
C THR A 355 35.81 16.19 37.42
N GLY A 356 35.74 17.44 37.88
CA GLY A 356 34.73 17.90 38.84
C GLY A 356 33.35 18.21 38.25
N THR A 357 33.21 18.25 36.93
CA THR A 357 31.95 18.61 36.24
C THR A 357 31.34 17.45 35.45
N VAL A 358 32.04 16.32 35.30
CA VAL A 358 31.55 15.16 34.53
C VAL A 358 30.25 14.57 35.08
N SER A 359 29.97 14.74 36.38
CA SER A 359 28.72 14.26 37.00
C SER A 359 27.46 14.97 36.50
N HIS A 360 27.61 16.14 35.87
CA HIS A 360 26.51 16.90 35.29
C HIS A 360 26.19 16.46 33.84
N VAL A 361 27.03 15.62 33.23
CA VAL A 361 26.78 15.09 31.88
C VAL A 361 25.87 13.87 31.99
N LEU A 362 24.60 14.03 31.65
CA LEU A 362 23.61 12.95 31.75
C LEU A 362 23.79 11.91 30.64
N GLY A 363 24.29 12.33 29.48
CA GLY A 363 24.54 11.48 28.30
C GLY A 363 24.36 12.25 26.98
N SER A 364 23.83 11.57 25.97
CA SER A 364 23.64 12.08 24.60
C SER A 364 22.39 11.48 23.95
N GLU A 365 22.00 12.03 22.80
CA GLU A 365 20.95 11.48 21.95
C GLU A 365 21.22 11.67 20.46
N GLY A 366 20.69 10.78 19.63
CA GLY A 366 20.69 10.91 18.18
C GLY A 366 19.45 11.69 17.73
N LEU A 367 19.63 12.71 16.90
CA LEU A 367 18.58 13.66 16.52
C LEU A 367 18.06 13.36 15.12
N LEU A 368 16.81 12.88 15.00
CA LEU A 368 16.14 12.62 13.71
C LEU A 368 15.14 13.73 13.39
N TRP A 369 15.67 14.87 12.97
CA TRP A 369 14.87 15.93 12.36
C TRP A 369 14.29 15.47 11.01
N SER A 370 13.05 15.86 10.69
CA SER A 370 12.31 15.25 9.58
C SER A 370 11.99 16.18 8.42
N GLU A 371 12.74 17.27 8.20
CA GLU A 371 12.58 18.10 6.98
C GLU A 371 12.72 17.29 5.68
N GLN A 372 13.55 16.25 5.72
CA GLN A 372 13.94 15.42 4.58
C GLN A 372 13.65 13.92 4.77
N ILE A 373 13.01 13.56 5.89
CA ILE A 373 12.54 12.21 6.21
C ILE A 373 11.02 12.24 6.12
N GLU A 374 10.45 11.75 5.02
CA GLU A 374 9.00 11.89 4.76
C GLU A 374 8.20 10.63 5.16
N GLU A 375 8.86 9.47 5.20
CA GLU A 375 8.21 8.16 5.36
C GLU A 375 8.80 7.32 6.50
N PRO A 376 8.01 6.45 7.18
CA PRO A 376 8.50 5.62 8.29
C PRO A 376 9.67 4.70 7.94
N GLY A 377 9.74 4.23 6.69
CA GLY A 377 10.86 3.41 6.22
C GLY A 377 12.18 4.17 6.16
N GLU A 378 12.14 5.46 5.85
CA GLU A 378 13.31 6.35 5.82
C GLU A 378 13.76 6.69 7.25
N LEU A 379 12.82 6.92 8.17
CA LEU A 379 13.12 7.18 9.58
C LEU A 379 14.03 6.08 10.17
N MET A 380 13.65 4.82 9.98
CA MET A 380 14.43 3.68 10.48
C MET A 380 15.77 3.53 9.77
N TRP A 381 15.82 3.83 8.47
CA TRP A 381 17.06 3.80 7.70
C TRP A 381 18.06 4.83 8.22
N MET A 382 17.60 6.06 8.45
CA MET A 382 18.44 7.14 8.93
C MET A 382 18.89 6.94 10.38
N ALA A 383 18.05 6.29 11.19
CA ALA A 383 18.33 5.97 12.58
C ALA A 383 19.36 4.84 12.75
N PHE A 384 19.21 3.74 12.01
CA PHE A 384 20.01 2.52 12.18
C PHE A 384 20.94 2.25 10.99
N PRO A 385 22.22 1.89 11.22
CA PRO A 385 22.76 1.39 12.49
C PRO A 385 23.44 2.45 13.39
N ARG A 386 23.37 3.75 13.10
CA ARG A 386 24.02 4.79 13.93
C ARG A 386 23.53 4.82 15.38
N LEU A 387 22.26 4.57 15.64
CA LEU A 387 21.75 4.42 17.00
C LEU A 387 22.35 3.21 17.74
N CYS A 388 22.78 2.16 17.05
CA CYS A 388 23.53 1.07 17.69
C CYS A 388 24.92 1.52 18.13
N ALA A 389 25.60 2.34 17.33
CA ALA A 389 26.90 2.90 17.69
C ALA A 389 26.78 3.87 18.86
N LEU A 390 25.79 4.76 18.84
CA LEU A 390 25.53 5.67 19.94
C LEU A 390 25.11 4.92 21.21
N ALA A 391 24.32 3.85 21.10
CA ALA A 391 23.99 3.01 22.24
C ALA A 391 25.23 2.39 22.88
N GLU A 392 26.19 1.88 22.09
CA GLU A 392 27.47 1.37 22.61
C GLU A 392 28.29 2.48 23.28
N VAL A 393 28.38 3.67 22.66
CA VAL A 393 29.06 4.85 23.21
C VAL A 393 28.52 5.24 24.59
N LEU A 394 27.20 5.14 24.78
CA LEU A 394 26.55 5.58 26.01
C LEU A 394 26.40 4.47 27.06
N TRP A 395 26.59 3.22 26.67
CA TRP A 395 26.54 2.07 27.56
C TRP A 395 27.93 1.66 28.03
N THR A 396 28.90 1.58 27.12
CA THR A 396 30.21 0.96 27.35
C THR A 396 31.29 2.02 27.60
N ALA A 397 31.98 1.90 28.75
CA ALA A 397 33.12 2.74 29.12
C ALA A 397 34.16 2.83 27.99
N ASP A 398 34.66 4.06 27.72
CA ASP A 398 35.55 4.34 26.59
C ASP A 398 36.74 3.38 26.47
N ALA A 399 37.42 3.11 27.58
CA ALA A 399 38.57 2.20 27.64
C ALA A 399 38.26 0.74 27.24
N LYS A 400 36.99 0.36 27.06
CA LYS A 400 36.53 -0.97 26.63
C LYS A 400 35.97 -0.99 25.20
N ARG A 401 35.92 0.16 24.51
CA ARG A 401 35.38 0.27 23.15
C ARG A 401 36.43 -0.15 22.13
N ASP A 402 35.99 -0.93 21.13
CA ASP A 402 36.79 -1.34 19.97
C ASP A 402 35.87 -1.36 18.75
N TYR A 403 36.13 -0.44 17.80
CA TYR A 403 35.31 -0.27 16.61
C TYR A 403 35.30 -1.52 15.70
N SER A 404 36.44 -2.21 15.58
CA SER A 404 36.56 -3.40 14.74
C SER A 404 35.71 -4.54 15.30
N GLU A 405 35.79 -4.77 16.62
CA GLU A 405 34.95 -5.76 17.28
C GLU A 405 33.46 -5.37 17.30
N PHE A 406 33.16 -4.08 17.47
CA PHE A 406 31.80 -3.56 17.35
C PHE A 406 31.21 -3.81 15.95
N SER A 407 31.94 -3.50 14.88
CA SER A 407 31.47 -3.69 13.50
C SER A 407 31.14 -5.17 13.22
N LYS A 408 31.97 -6.10 13.69
CA LYS A 408 31.70 -7.55 13.60
C LYS A 408 30.41 -7.96 14.31
N ARG A 409 30.20 -7.48 15.54
CA ARG A 409 28.96 -7.75 16.31
C ARG A 409 27.74 -7.13 15.62
N LEU A 410 27.89 -5.91 15.11
CA LEU A 410 26.83 -5.17 14.44
C LEU A 410 26.38 -5.87 13.15
N ALA A 411 27.29 -6.44 12.37
CA ALA A 411 26.96 -7.21 11.17
C ALA A 411 26.01 -8.40 11.46
N VAL A 412 26.13 -9.02 12.64
CA VAL A 412 25.23 -10.09 13.10
C VAL A 412 23.93 -9.53 13.72
N HIS A 413 24.00 -8.33 14.31
CA HIS A 413 22.87 -7.68 14.95
C HIS A 413 21.85 -7.10 13.97
N ILE A 414 22.30 -6.54 12.84
CA ILE A 414 21.43 -5.95 11.81
C ILE A 414 20.35 -6.93 11.30
N PRO A 415 20.69 -8.19 10.93
CA PRO A 415 19.67 -9.18 10.56
C PRO A 415 18.61 -9.42 11.65
N ARG A 416 18.98 -9.37 12.94
CA ARG A 416 18.02 -9.53 14.05
C ARG A 416 17.06 -8.35 14.11
N MET A 417 17.57 -7.12 13.98
CA MET A 417 16.74 -5.93 13.89
C MET A 417 15.81 -5.96 12.66
N ARG A 418 16.31 -6.42 11.51
CA ARG A 418 15.49 -6.61 10.29
C ARG A 418 14.38 -7.64 10.49
N ALA A 419 14.64 -8.73 11.19
CA ALA A 419 13.61 -9.70 11.57
C ALA A 419 12.53 -9.11 12.48
N MET A 420 12.84 -8.05 13.24
CA MET A 420 11.88 -7.27 14.03
C MET A 420 11.13 -6.20 13.20
N GLY A 421 11.41 -6.09 11.89
CA GLY A 421 10.82 -5.11 10.99
C GLY A 421 11.52 -3.74 10.98
N VAL A 422 12.76 -3.65 11.48
CA VAL A 422 13.57 -2.41 11.44
C VAL A 422 14.31 -2.32 10.11
N ASN A 423 14.01 -1.29 9.32
CA ASN A 423 14.69 -1.00 8.05
C ASN A 423 16.08 -0.36 8.28
N SER A 424 17.03 -1.10 8.87
CA SER A 424 18.39 -0.62 9.11
C SER A 424 19.22 -0.56 7.82
N ALA A 425 19.96 0.54 7.64
CA ALA A 425 21.01 0.65 6.65
C ALA A 425 22.10 -0.42 6.88
N PRO A 426 22.84 -0.84 5.83
CA PRO A 426 23.97 -1.75 5.99
C PRO A 426 25.17 -1.07 6.69
N THR A 427 26.10 -1.83 7.26
CA THR A 427 27.40 -1.30 7.67
C THR A 427 28.27 -0.98 6.46
N PRO A 428 29.26 -0.07 6.55
CA PRO A 428 30.23 0.20 5.48
C PRO A 428 30.90 -1.08 4.93
N GLU A 429 31.28 -2.01 5.81
CA GLU A 429 31.90 -3.29 5.44
C GLU A 429 30.87 -4.33 4.92
N GLY A 430 29.59 -4.09 5.19
CA GLY A 430 28.45 -4.88 4.71
C GLY A 430 27.77 -4.28 3.48
N ILE A 431 28.21 -3.11 3.00
CA ILE A 431 27.95 -2.68 1.63
C ILE A 431 28.75 -3.66 0.77
N PRO A 432 28.10 -4.49 -0.07
CA PRO A 432 28.85 -5.20 -1.09
C PRO A 432 29.72 -4.18 -1.84
N GLU A 433 30.89 -4.56 -2.31
CA GLU A 433 31.74 -3.71 -3.15
C GLU A 433 31.08 -3.53 -4.54
N ASN A 434 29.84 -3.08 -4.54
CA ASN A 434 28.97 -2.94 -5.66
C ASN A 434 29.38 -1.68 -6.41
N ARG A 435 30.46 -1.82 -7.18
CA ARG A 435 30.98 -0.77 -8.04
C ARG A 435 29.94 -0.32 -9.10
N ALA A 436 28.85 -1.08 -9.29
CA ALA A 436 27.71 -0.68 -10.11
C ALA A 436 26.92 0.50 -9.49
N LEU A 437 27.03 0.75 -8.18
CA LEU A 437 26.44 1.90 -7.48
C LEU A 437 27.32 3.17 -7.48
N VAL A 438 28.59 3.08 -7.87
CA VAL A 438 29.52 4.21 -7.81
C VAL A 438 29.55 4.90 -9.18
N SER A 439 29.00 6.12 -9.26
CA SER A 439 29.01 6.92 -10.48
C SER A 439 30.43 7.00 -11.06
N ALA A 440 30.62 6.54 -12.29
CA ALA A 440 31.95 6.48 -12.90
C ALA A 440 31.95 7.04 -14.33
N GLU A 441 32.92 7.89 -14.61
CA GLU A 441 33.16 8.50 -15.93
C GLU A 441 33.67 7.48 -16.97
N ASN A 442 34.04 6.25 -16.59
CA ASN A 442 34.90 5.44 -17.45
C ASN A 442 34.15 4.45 -18.36
N ARG A 443 34.60 4.34 -19.62
CA ARG A 443 34.24 3.27 -20.55
C ARG A 443 35.39 2.81 -21.44
N ARG A 444 35.36 1.50 -21.71
CA ARG A 444 36.33 0.71 -22.50
C ARG A 444 36.85 1.44 -23.75
N ALA A 445 38.10 1.12 -24.11
CA ALA A 445 38.80 1.50 -25.33
C ALA A 445 38.12 0.96 -26.61
N THR A 446 36.92 1.42 -26.90
CA THR A 446 36.24 1.30 -28.19
C THR A 446 35.99 2.73 -28.63
N GLY A 447 36.48 3.16 -29.79
CA GLY A 447 36.58 4.56 -30.23
C GLY A 447 35.27 5.36 -30.39
N TYR A 448 34.41 5.36 -29.38
CA TYR A 448 33.13 6.05 -29.23
C TYR A 448 33.28 7.15 -28.16
N ASP A 449 33.13 8.41 -28.57
CA ASP A 449 33.21 9.55 -27.65
C ASP A 449 31.87 9.79 -26.95
N TRP A 450 31.60 8.94 -25.95
CA TRP A 450 30.37 9.01 -25.14
C TRP A 450 30.25 10.36 -24.41
N LYS A 451 31.37 11.00 -24.05
CA LYS A 451 31.38 12.29 -23.35
C LYS A 451 30.96 13.41 -24.28
N ALA A 452 31.49 13.45 -25.50
CA ALA A 452 31.03 14.40 -26.52
C ALA A 452 29.53 14.24 -26.81
N ARG A 453 29.00 13.01 -26.84
CA ARG A 453 27.54 12.79 -26.99
C ARG A 453 26.73 13.23 -25.76
N HIS A 454 27.22 12.99 -24.55
CA HIS A 454 26.59 13.50 -23.33
C HIS A 454 26.55 15.03 -23.34
N ASP A 455 27.69 15.68 -23.60
CA ASP A 455 27.81 17.14 -23.68
C ASP A 455 26.87 17.69 -24.78
N TYR A 456 26.82 17.02 -25.94
CA TYR A 456 25.89 17.35 -27.01
C TYR A 456 24.42 17.25 -26.57
N ILE A 457 23.98 16.17 -25.92
CA ILE A 457 22.61 16.03 -25.41
C ILE A 457 22.28 17.14 -24.39
N VAL A 458 23.20 17.43 -23.48
CA VAL A 458 23.04 18.46 -22.45
C VAL A 458 22.98 19.86 -23.06
N ASP A 459 23.80 20.16 -24.07
CA ASP A 459 23.81 21.46 -24.76
C ASP A 459 22.63 21.62 -25.70
N GLU A 460 22.25 20.59 -26.46
CA GLU A 460 21.08 20.65 -27.35
C GLU A 460 19.80 20.90 -26.55
N ALA A 461 19.64 20.21 -25.41
CA ALA A 461 18.52 20.43 -24.48
C ALA A 461 18.41 21.88 -23.97
N ARG A 462 19.49 22.68 -24.00
CA ARG A 462 19.45 24.13 -23.65
C ARG A 462 18.77 24.97 -24.73
N THR A 463 18.79 24.50 -25.98
CA THR A 463 18.29 25.24 -27.15
C THR A 463 16.86 24.87 -27.53
N TRP A 464 16.29 23.84 -26.91
CA TRP A 464 14.97 23.33 -27.22
C TRP A 464 13.85 24.29 -26.79
N ARG A 465 13.12 24.81 -27.78
CA ARG A 465 11.94 25.67 -27.57
C ARG A 465 10.69 24.90 -27.13
N THR A 466 10.68 23.57 -27.33
CA THR A 466 9.58 22.66 -26.99
C THR A 466 10.16 21.33 -26.51
N ASN A 467 9.62 20.82 -25.41
CA ASN A 467 10.18 19.75 -24.61
C ASN A 467 9.83 18.32 -25.14
N PRO A 468 10.70 17.29 -24.99
CA PRO A 468 10.40 15.93 -25.46
C PRO A 468 9.27 15.32 -24.64
N ARG A 469 8.43 14.48 -25.26
CA ARG A 469 7.39 13.75 -24.54
C ARG A 469 7.94 12.47 -23.90
N ILE A 470 8.86 11.80 -24.59
CA ILE A 470 9.41 10.50 -24.19
C ILE A 470 10.92 10.55 -24.16
N VAL A 471 11.51 10.05 -23.08
CA VAL A 471 12.96 9.90 -22.91
C VAL A 471 13.32 8.45 -22.67
N PHE A 472 14.29 7.91 -23.40
CA PHE A 472 14.85 6.57 -23.20
C PHE A 472 16.21 6.67 -22.49
N ILE A 473 16.43 5.84 -21.48
CA ILE A 473 17.68 5.73 -20.71
C ILE A 473 18.08 4.26 -20.64
N GLY A 474 19.29 3.93 -21.08
CA GLY A 474 19.77 2.56 -20.97
C GLY A 474 21.08 2.28 -21.69
N GLY A 475 21.36 0.98 -21.83
CA GLY A 475 22.55 0.43 -22.46
C GLY A 475 22.43 0.17 -23.97
N GLY A 476 23.19 -0.81 -24.44
CA GLY A 476 23.38 -1.09 -25.86
C GLY A 476 22.14 -1.50 -26.65
N VAL A 477 21.18 -2.17 -26.00
CA VAL A 477 19.94 -2.59 -26.65
C VAL A 477 19.14 -1.37 -27.11
N LEU A 478 18.82 -0.45 -26.20
CA LEU A 478 18.11 0.79 -26.54
C LEU A 478 18.91 1.73 -27.44
N HIS A 479 20.25 1.70 -27.36
CA HIS A 479 21.11 2.47 -28.25
C HIS A 479 21.00 1.99 -29.72
N ARG A 480 21.21 0.68 -29.97
CA ARG A 480 21.15 0.10 -31.31
C ARG A 480 19.75 0.14 -31.92
N MET A 481 18.71 -0.02 -31.12
CA MET A 481 17.31 0.09 -31.57
C MET A 481 16.97 1.45 -32.16
N ALA A 482 17.79 2.47 -31.91
CA ALA A 482 17.59 3.76 -32.56
C ALA A 482 18.06 3.81 -34.02
N GLY A 483 18.67 2.75 -34.55
CA GLY A 483 19.21 2.72 -35.90
C GLY A 483 20.66 3.22 -35.99
N MET A 484 21.39 3.20 -34.88
CA MET A 484 22.84 3.46 -34.84
C MET A 484 23.56 2.12 -34.96
N GLU A 485 24.00 1.78 -36.17
CA GLU A 485 24.56 0.45 -36.48
C GLU A 485 26.07 0.34 -36.20
N SER A 486 26.81 1.43 -36.00
CA SER A 486 28.23 1.33 -35.64
C SER A 486 28.82 2.55 -34.89
N ILE A 487 29.92 2.27 -34.20
CA ILE A 487 30.76 3.23 -33.48
C ILE A 487 31.36 4.23 -34.47
N GLY A 488 30.85 5.47 -34.49
CA GLY A 488 31.43 6.59 -35.24
C GLY A 488 30.47 7.45 -36.07
N GLU A 489 29.18 7.09 -36.18
CA GLU A 489 28.22 7.90 -36.94
C GLU A 489 27.71 9.11 -36.12
N THR A 490 28.12 10.31 -36.56
CA THR A 490 27.60 11.61 -36.13
C THR A 490 26.40 11.97 -36.99
N ASP A 491 25.31 11.21 -36.89
CA ASP A 491 24.03 11.72 -37.38
C ASP A 491 23.43 12.59 -36.27
N ASP A 492 23.56 13.91 -36.45
CA ASP A 492 23.13 15.01 -35.56
C ASP A 492 21.61 15.07 -35.32
N SER A 493 20.86 14.04 -35.69
CA SER A 493 19.43 13.96 -35.45
C SER A 493 19.14 13.08 -34.22
N LEU A 494 18.94 13.70 -33.04
CA LEU A 494 18.40 13.05 -31.83
C LEU A 494 17.01 12.38 -32.02
N THR A 495 16.46 12.44 -33.24
CA THR A 495 15.21 11.79 -33.66
C THR A 495 15.49 10.88 -34.86
N LEU A 496 15.98 9.68 -34.60
CA LEU A 496 16.41 8.76 -35.64
C LEU A 496 15.23 8.18 -36.46
N PRO A 497 15.45 7.81 -37.75
CA PRO A 497 14.42 7.32 -38.67
C PRO A 497 13.60 6.12 -38.17
N ALA A 498 14.24 5.19 -37.43
CA ALA A 498 13.59 3.98 -36.92
C ALA A 498 12.51 4.29 -35.86
N TRP A 499 12.79 5.23 -34.95
CA TRP A 499 11.82 5.69 -33.97
C TRP A 499 10.75 6.60 -34.62
N LYS A 500 11.12 7.45 -35.57
CA LYS A 500 10.16 8.28 -36.34
C LYS A 500 9.10 7.44 -37.08
N ALA A 501 9.45 6.23 -37.53
CA ALA A 501 8.50 5.31 -38.16
C ALA A 501 7.53 4.62 -37.16
N MET A 502 7.84 4.66 -35.85
CA MET A 502 7.06 4.02 -34.79
C MET A 502 6.13 4.97 -34.04
N PHE A 503 6.37 6.28 -34.14
CA PHE A 503 5.64 7.30 -33.40
C PHE A 503 4.84 8.20 -34.35
N ALA A 504 3.72 8.75 -33.86
CA ALA A 504 2.87 9.60 -34.69
C ALA A 504 3.66 10.82 -35.22
N PRO A 505 3.35 11.32 -36.44
CA PRO A 505 4.01 12.50 -36.99
C PRO A 505 3.94 13.68 -36.01
N GLY A 506 5.10 14.18 -35.57
CA GLY A 506 5.20 15.29 -34.61
C GLY A 506 5.52 14.89 -33.16
N GLU A 507 5.54 13.59 -32.84
CA GLU A 507 6.02 13.08 -31.54
C GLU A 507 7.51 13.36 -31.35
N ARG A 508 7.88 13.89 -30.18
CA ARG A 508 9.27 14.24 -29.84
C ARG A 508 9.85 13.24 -28.84
N ILE A 509 10.75 12.41 -29.34
CA ILE A 509 11.45 11.38 -28.58
C ILE A 509 12.91 11.80 -28.45
N LEU A 510 13.47 11.57 -27.27
CA LEU A 510 14.89 11.71 -27.01
C LEU A 510 15.47 10.38 -26.53
N ASN A 511 16.45 9.84 -27.24
CA ASN A 511 17.18 8.67 -26.80
C ASN A 511 18.50 9.05 -26.13
N MET A 512 18.55 8.89 -24.80
CA MET A 512 19.75 9.07 -23.96
C MET A 512 20.39 7.71 -23.61
N SER A 513 20.26 6.70 -24.47
CA SER A 513 20.90 5.39 -24.28
C SER A 513 22.25 5.33 -24.97
N PHE A 514 23.23 4.66 -24.36
CA PHE A 514 24.63 4.64 -24.81
C PHE A 514 25.10 3.19 -24.94
N ASP A 515 25.80 2.86 -26.04
CA ASP A 515 26.23 1.48 -26.21
C ASP A 515 27.22 1.04 -25.14
N GLY A 516 26.95 -0.16 -24.69
CA GLY A 516 27.57 -0.84 -23.58
C GLY A 516 27.20 -0.30 -22.19
N ASP A 517 26.45 0.80 -22.00
CA ASP A 517 26.30 1.50 -20.71
C ASP A 517 26.01 0.57 -19.52
N ARG A 518 26.86 0.68 -18.50
CA ARG A 518 26.69 0.00 -17.22
C ARG A 518 26.00 0.97 -16.27
N THR A 519 25.35 0.44 -15.25
CA THR A 519 24.57 1.23 -14.28
C THR A 519 25.37 2.38 -13.65
N GLU A 520 26.67 2.19 -13.36
CA GLU A 520 27.57 3.25 -12.87
C GLU A 520 27.73 4.43 -13.85
N ASN A 521 27.71 4.17 -15.16
CA ASN A 521 27.85 5.19 -16.19
C ASN A 521 26.55 5.99 -16.34
N ILE A 522 25.42 5.28 -16.34
CA ILE A 522 24.09 5.89 -16.40
C ILE A 522 23.91 6.84 -15.21
N LEU A 523 24.27 6.42 -14.00
CA LEU A 523 24.23 7.27 -12.80
C LEU A 523 25.09 8.53 -12.96
N TRP A 524 26.32 8.40 -13.46
CA TRP A 524 27.19 9.56 -13.69
C TRP A 524 26.55 10.57 -14.65
N ARG A 525 25.99 10.12 -15.78
CA ARG A 525 25.37 11.02 -16.77
C ARG A 525 24.16 11.76 -16.20
N LEU A 526 23.32 11.05 -15.45
CA LEU A 526 22.17 11.64 -14.78
C LEU A 526 22.59 12.69 -13.74
N GLU A 527 23.62 12.41 -12.93
CA GLU A 527 24.19 13.35 -11.96
C GLU A 527 24.82 14.59 -12.64
N ASN A 528 25.34 14.42 -13.85
CA ASN A 528 25.92 15.50 -14.66
C ASN A 528 24.92 16.21 -15.60
N GLY A 529 23.62 16.01 -15.37
CA GLY A 529 22.59 16.94 -15.80
C GLY A 529 21.86 16.59 -17.09
N GLU A 530 21.95 15.34 -17.52
CA GLU A 530 21.30 14.85 -18.74
C GLU A 530 19.77 15.02 -18.71
N LEU A 531 19.12 14.90 -17.54
CA LEU A 531 17.68 15.11 -17.39
C LEU A 531 17.27 16.52 -16.90
N LYS A 532 18.21 17.34 -16.41
CA LYS A 532 17.89 18.61 -15.71
C LYS A 532 17.09 19.62 -16.54
N ARG A 533 17.20 19.58 -17.87
CA ARG A 533 16.61 20.57 -18.78
C ARG A 533 15.49 20.03 -19.66
N VAL A 534 15.15 18.75 -19.53
CA VAL A 534 13.99 18.15 -20.18
C VAL A 534 12.89 17.91 -19.14
N LYS A 535 11.64 17.75 -19.59
CA LYS A 535 10.44 17.52 -18.76
C LYS A 535 9.52 16.45 -19.35
N PRO A 536 10.01 15.22 -19.64
CA PRO A 536 9.22 14.20 -20.31
C PRO A 536 7.91 13.87 -19.57
N GLU A 537 6.91 13.44 -20.33
CA GLU A 537 5.71 12.81 -19.76
C GLU A 537 5.98 11.33 -19.43
N LEU A 538 6.93 10.71 -20.13
CA LEU A 538 7.31 9.29 -19.98
C LEU A 538 8.83 9.11 -20.05
N VAL A 539 9.38 8.38 -19.07
CA VAL A 539 10.77 7.93 -19.07
C VAL A 539 10.81 6.41 -19.10
N VAL A 540 11.59 5.86 -20.04
CA VAL A 540 11.73 4.42 -20.25
C VAL A 540 13.16 4.02 -19.91
N ILE A 541 13.31 3.09 -18.97
CA ILE A 541 14.60 2.69 -18.42
C ILE A 541 14.84 1.21 -18.74
N MET A 542 15.99 0.88 -19.34
CA MET A 542 16.48 -0.49 -19.47
C MET A 542 17.97 -0.50 -19.11
N ALA A 543 18.30 -1.01 -17.93
CA ALA A 543 19.65 -0.91 -17.37
C ALA A 543 20.07 -2.21 -16.69
N GLY A 544 21.39 -2.49 -16.74
CA GLY A 544 22.00 -3.63 -16.06
C GLY A 544 22.39 -4.82 -16.94
N ASP A 545 22.03 -4.81 -18.22
CA ASP A 545 22.38 -5.86 -19.19
C ASP A 545 23.90 -5.95 -19.42
N GLU A 546 24.58 -4.82 -19.46
CA GLU A 546 26.03 -4.75 -19.67
C GLU A 546 26.83 -4.98 -18.37
N ASN A 547 26.18 -4.89 -17.21
CA ASN A 547 26.77 -5.26 -15.92
C ASN A 547 26.95 -6.78 -15.77
N LEU A 548 26.14 -7.57 -16.47
CA LEU A 548 26.26 -9.04 -16.56
C LEU A 548 27.38 -9.51 -17.50
N ARG A 549 28.10 -8.59 -18.15
CA ARG A 549 29.26 -8.91 -19.00
C ARG A 549 30.56 -8.53 -18.28
N PRO A 550 31.67 -9.25 -18.51
CA PRO A 550 32.96 -8.85 -17.96
C PRO A 550 33.32 -7.45 -18.44
N ASP A 551 33.87 -6.60 -17.56
CA ASP A 551 34.42 -5.28 -17.92
C ASP A 551 35.90 -5.33 -18.33
N ALA A 552 36.56 -4.18 -18.53
CA ALA A 552 37.96 -4.11 -18.95
C ALA A 552 38.94 -4.84 -18.00
N THR A 553 38.52 -5.06 -16.76
CA THR A 553 39.28 -5.76 -15.72
C THR A 553 38.83 -7.23 -15.55
N GLY A 554 37.81 -7.65 -16.30
CA GLY A 554 37.20 -8.99 -16.19
C GLY A 554 36.08 -9.09 -15.15
N ARG A 555 35.66 -7.98 -14.52
CA ARG A 555 34.62 -7.96 -13.46
C ARG A 555 33.22 -8.15 -14.04
N ILE A 556 32.41 -9.00 -13.42
CA ILE A 556 30.97 -9.18 -13.68
C ILE A 556 30.22 -8.84 -12.38
N ASP A 557 29.19 -8.00 -12.44
CA ASP A 557 28.40 -7.64 -11.25
C ASP A 557 27.26 -8.66 -11.03
N SER A 558 26.87 -8.89 -9.78
CA SER A 558 25.79 -9.84 -9.44
C SER A 558 24.39 -9.25 -9.69
N PRO A 559 23.35 -10.08 -9.88
CA PRO A 559 21.96 -9.63 -9.99
C PRO A 559 21.51 -8.70 -8.86
N GLU A 560 21.88 -8.99 -7.61
CA GLU A 560 21.55 -8.16 -6.45
C GLU A 560 22.20 -6.78 -6.55
N GLU A 561 23.45 -6.74 -6.94
CA GLU A 561 24.21 -5.51 -7.10
C GLU A 561 23.63 -4.62 -8.20
N ILE A 562 23.27 -5.24 -9.33
CA ILE A 562 22.69 -4.55 -10.47
C ILE A 562 21.28 -4.04 -10.11
N ALA A 563 20.45 -4.83 -9.44
CA ALA A 563 19.11 -4.41 -9.05
C ALA A 563 19.13 -3.20 -8.10
N GLN A 564 20.08 -3.15 -7.17
CA GLN A 564 20.29 -1.99 -6.30
C GLN A 564 20.69 -0.74 -7.11
N ALA A 565 21.58 -0.90 -8.10
CA ALA A 565 22.00 0.21 -8.95
C ALA A 565 20.88 0.73 -9.85
N VAL A 566 20.08 -0.17 -10.43
CA VAL A 566 18.88 0.19 -11.20
C VAL A 566 17.84 0.89 -10.33
N ARG A 567 17.63 0.45 -9.08
CA ARG A 567 16.79 1.16 -8.12
C ARG A 567 17.27 2.61 -7.91
N ARG A 568 18.58 2.83 -7.74
CA ARG A 568 19.14 4.19 -7.62
C ARG A 568 18.93 5.03 -8.88
N ILE A 569 19.07 4.45 -10.08
CA ILE A 569 18.75 5.12 -11.35
C ILE A 569 17.29 5.56 -11.38
N VAL A 570 16.34 4.65 -11.07
CA VAL A 570 14.89 4.95 -11.04
C VAL A 570 14.59 6.06 -10.03
N THR A 571 15.16 6.02 -8.83
CA THR A 571 15.02 7.08 -7.81
C THR A 571 15.54 8.42 -8.32
N HIS A 572 16.69 8.46 -8.98
CA HIS A 572 17.26 9.70 -9.54
C HIS A 572 16.36 10.27 -10.65
N VAL A 573 15.87 9.43 -11.56
CA VAL A 573 14.94 9.84 -12.62
C VAL A 573 13.66 10.42 -12.04
N ARG A 574 13.04 9.74 -11.06
CA ARG A 574 11.82 10.20 -10.40
C ARG A 574 12.03 11.55 -9.73
N ARG A 575 13.18 11.75 -9.10
CA ARG A 575 13.53 13.02 -8.47
C ARG A 575 13.60 14.17 -9.46
N GLU A 576 14.31 14.00 -10.58
CA GLU A 576 14.44 15.06 -11.58
C GLU A 576 13.14 15.26 -12.37
N GLN A 577 12.34 14.20 -12.50
CA GLN A 577 11.10 14.17 -13.29
C GLN A 577 9.91 13.69 -12.45
N PRO A 578 9.49 14.46 -11.42
CA PRO A 578 8.49 14.01 -10.44
C PRO A 578 7.13 13.69 -11.08
N LYS A 579 6.82 14.32 -12.22
CA LYS A 579 5.54 14.17 -12.93
C LYS A 579 5.58 13.13 -14.07
N ALA A 580 6.76 12.63 -14.46
CA ALA A 580 6.86 11.68 -15.57
C ALA A 580 6.40 10.29 -15.14
N LYS A 581 5.75 9.54 -16.03
CA LYS A 581 5.57 8.10 -15.84
C LYS A 581 6.91 7.40 -16.05
N ILE A 582 7.20 6.35 -15.27
CA ILE A 582 8.44 5.58 -15.42
C ILE A 582 8.09 4.15 -15.80
N VAL A 583 8.66 3.67 -16.90
CA VAL A 583 8.58 2.27 -17.34
C VAL A 583 9.96 1.66 -17.22
N LEU A 584 10.09 0.61 -16.42
CA LEU A 584 11.32 -0.16 -16.23
C LEU A 584 11.23 -1.47 -17.02
N LEU A 585 12.05 -1.61 -18.05
CA LEU A 585 12.10 -2.81 -18.89
C LEU A 585 13.05 -3.84 -18.27
N GLY A 586 12.60 -5.10 -18.25
CA GLY A 586 13.46 -6.24 -17.93
C GLY A 586 14.56 -6.40 -18.97
N ILE A 587 15.66 -7.04 -18.59
CA ILE A 587 16.82 -7.24 -19.47
C ILE A 587 16.77 -8.61 -20.17
N GLU A 588 17.40 -8.71 -21.33
CA GLU A 588 17.53 -9.95 -22.09
C GLU A 588 18.67 -10.83 -21.60
N ALA A 589 18.58 -12.15 -21.84
CA ALA A 589 19.64 -13.10 -21.58
C ALA A 589 20.70 -13.07 -22.70
N PRO A 590 21.92 -12.56 -22.48
CA PRO A 590 23.01 -12.80 -23.41
C PRO A 590 23.45 -14.27 -23.28
N GLY A 591 23.79 -14.89 -24.41
CA GLY A 591 24.08 -16.33 -24.54
C GLY A 591 24.83 -16.96 -23.34
N GLY A 592 24.10 -17.74 -22.54
CA GLY A 592 24.64 -18.55 -21.44
C GLY A 592 24.32 -18.08 -20.01
N ALA A 593 23.73 -16.89 -19.80
CA ALA A 593 23.46 -16.32 -18.46
C ALA A 593 21.98 -16.30 -18.04
N ALA A 594 21.17 -17.25 -18.52
CA ALA A 594 19.72 -17.26 -18.34
C ALA A 594 19.27 -17.20 -16.86
N ASP A 595 19.96 -17.90 -15.97
CA ASP A 595 19.64 -17.92 -14.54
C ASP A 595 19.92 -16.58 -13.84
N LEU A 596 21.03 -15.92 -14.19
CA LEU A 596 21.38 -14.60 -13.66
C LEU A 596 20.40 -13.53 -14.13
N VAL A 597 19.98 -13.59 -15.39
CA VAL A 597 18.97 -12.68 -15.95
C VAL A 597 17.58 -12.92 -15.37
N SER A 598 17.17 -14.18 -15.22
CA SER A 598 15.91 -14.52 -14.56
C SER A 598 15.87 -13.98 -13.13
N ARG A 599 16.96 -14.18 -12.39
CA ARG A 599 17.13 -13.65 -11.03
C ARG A 599 17.14 -12.12 -10.99
N LEU A 600 17.86 -11.46 -11.89
CA LEU A 600 17.90 -10.00 -11.97
C LEU A 600 16.51 -9.43 -12.33
N ASN A 601 15.83 -9.96 -13.34
CA ASN A 601 14.48 -9.52 -13.71
C ASN A 601 13.47 -9.72 -12.56
N ALA A 602 13.59 -10.80 -11.78
CA ALA A 602 12.78 -11.01 -10.58
C ALA A 602 13.07 -9.99 -9.46
N LEU A 603 14.29 -9.46 -9.39
CA LEU A 603 14.64 -8.38 -8.46
C LEU A 603 14.16 -7.02 -8.98
N LEU A 604 14.30 -6.74 -10.27
CA LEU A 604 13.82 -5.51 -10.89
C LEU A 604 12.29 -5.38 -10.81
N SER A 605 11.54 -6.48 -10.93
CA SER A 605 10.08 -6.49 -10.79
C SER A 605 9.59 -6.13 -9.39
N ARG A 606 10.47 -6.24 -8.38
CA ARG A 606 10.18 -5.96 -6.98
C ARG A 606 10.56 -4.55 -6.55
N ILE A 607 11.10 -3.70 -7.44
CA ILE A 607 11.34 -2.29 -7.14
C ILE A 607 9.98 -1.61 -7.01
N PRO A 608 9.49 -1.33 -5.78
CA PRO A 608 8.11 -0.99 -5.54
C PRO A 608 7.87 0.52 -5.68
N SER A 609 6.68 0.89 -6.17
CA SER A 609 6.31 2.29 -6.42
C SER A 609 6.31 3.19 -5.16
N TYR A 610 6.19 2.61 -3.97
CA TYR A 610 6.22 3.36 -2.71
C TYR A 610 7.65 3.73 -2.26
N GLU A 611 8.68 2.93 -2.58
CA GLU A 611 10.07 3.21 -2.20
C GLU A 611 10.72 4.32 -3.06
N VAL A 612 10.09 4.68 -4.18
CA VAL A 612 10.61 5.64 -5.16
C VAL A 612 9.74 6.89 -5.31
N GLY A 613 8.54 6.94 -4.71
CA GLY A 613 7.68 8.14 -4.72
C GLY A 613 6.89 8.35 -6.02
N GLY A 614 6.22 7.31 -6.54
CA GLY A 614 5.34 7.40 -7.70
C GLY A 614 5.24 6.09 -8.49
N GLU A 615 4.28 6.00 -9.42
CA GLU A 615 4.05 4.79 -10.24
C GLU A 615 5.28 4.43 -11.10
N VAL A 616 5.81 3.22 -10.90
CA VAL A 616 6.82 2.60 -11.75
C VAL A 616 6.24 1.31 -12.30
N LEU A 617 6.14 1.23 -13.63
CA LEU A 617 5.66 0.04 -14.33
C LEU A 617 6.84 -0.83 -14.74
N PHE A 618 7.03 -1.97 -14.07
CA PHE A 618 8.00 -2.97 -14.53
C PHE A 618 7.39 -3.83 -15.65
N VAL A 619 8.17 -4.06 -16.71
CA VAL A 619 7.75 -4.89 -17.83
C VAL A 619 8.79 -5.96 -18.12
N PRO A 620 8.48 -7.25 -17.94
CA PRO A 620 9.44 -8.32 -18.14
C PRO A 620 9.89 -8.39 -19.60
N ALA A 621 11.15 -8.78 -19.82
CA ALA A 621 11.65 -9.01 -21.17
C ALA A 621 10.85 -10.15 -21.84
N PRO A 622 10.39 -9.97 -23.09
CA PRO A 622 9.70 -11.02 -23.82
C PRO A 622 10.65 -12.18 -24.16
N GLN A 623 10.11 -13.40 -24.30
CA GLN A 623 10.90 -14.58 -24.66
C GLN A 623 11.64 -14.42 -26.01
N SER A 624 11.13 -13.58 -26.91
CA SER A 624 11.72 -13.27 -28.21
C SER A 624 12.83 -12.21 -28.17
N GLY A 625 13.11 -11.61 -27.01
CA GLY A 625 13.94 -10.41 -26.89
C GLY A 625 13.19 -9.12 -27.28
N TRP A 626 13.73 -7.98 -26.86
CA TRP A 626 13.24 -6.65 -27.21
C TRP A 626 13.53 -6.35 -28.66
N ASN A 627 12.46 -6.04 -29.39
CA ASN A 627 12.49 -5.45 -30.70
C ASN A 627 11.62 -4.18 -30.69
N HIS A 628 11.65 -3.43 -31.80
CA HIS A 628 10.84 -2.22 -31.96
C HIS A 628 9.36 -2.45 -31.63
N ASP A 629 8.80 -3.56 -32.08
CA ASP A 629 7.40 -3.93 -31.88
C ASP A 629 7.07 -4.14 -30.39
N ALA A 630 7.93 -4.88 -29.68
CA ALA A 630 7.78 -5.17 -28.27
C ALA A 630 7.80 -3.89 -27.42
N ILE A 631 8.73 -2.97 -27.68
CA ILE A 631 8.78 -1.69 -26.96
C ILE A 631 7.56 -0.81 -27.32
N GLY A 632 7.17 -0.76 -28.60
CA GLY A 632 5.99 -0.03 -29.05
C GLY A 632 4.70 -0.49 -28.36
N ASN A 633 4.52 -1.80 -28.21
CA ASN A 633 3.39 -2.41 -27.51
C ASN A 633 3.37 -2.05 -26.01
N VAL A 634 4.54 -2.09 -25.37
CA VAL A 634 4.71 -1.84 -23.93
C VAL A 634 4.41 -0.40 -23.55
N LEU A 635 4.91 0.55 -24.33
CA LEU A 635 4.73 1.97 -24.01
C LEU A 635 3.33 2.49 -24.37
N ASN A 636 2.43 1.60 -24.84
CA ASN A 636 1.12 1.95 -25.38
C ASN A 636 1.22 3.14 -26.36
N LEU A 637 2.33 3.17 -27.12
CA LEU A 637 2.60 4.17 -28.12
C LEU A 637 1.83 3.76 -29.36
N GLY A 638 0.51 4.01 -29.29
CA GLY A 638 -0.47 3.88 -30.36
C GLY A 638 -0.21 4.84 -31.53
N GLY A 639 1.05 4.90 -31.96
CA GLY A 639 1.54 5.55 -33.17
C GLY A 639 2.02 4.55 -34.21
N ARG A 640 2.25 3.27 -33.86
CA ARG A 640 1.90 2.25 -34.85
C ARG A 640 0.39 2.29 -34.93
N LYS A 641 -0.11 2.88 -36.03
CA LYS A 641 -1.09 2.13 -36.79
C LYS A 641 -0.55 0.70 -36.79
N SER A 642 -1.17 -0.18 -36.01
CA SER A 642 -1.27 -1.54 -36.53
C SER A 642 -1.71 -1.34 -37.98
N ALA A 643 -0.98 -1.92 -38.92
CA ALA A 643 -1.36 -1.81 -40.32
C ALA A 643 -2.84 -2.22 -40.50
N PHE A 644 -3.35 -3.03 -39.56
CA PHE A 644 -4.75 -3.38 -39.42
C PHE A 644 -5.52 -2.39 -38.53
N ALA A 645 -6.17 -1.45 -39.18
CA ALA A 645 -7.32 -0.74 -38.64
C ALA A 645 -8.51 -1.00 -39.56
N THR A 646 -9.65 -1.38 -38.99
CA THR A 646 -10.88 -1.56 -39.75
C THR A 646 -12.05 -0.88 -39.05
N THR A 647 -13.01 -0.40 -39.84
CA THR A 647 -14.28 0.12 -39.35
C THR A 647 -15.39 -0.77 -39.86
N ILE A 648 -16.25 -1.23 -38.96
CA ILE A 648 -17.38 -2.09 -39.26
C ILE A 648 -18.65 -1.25 -39.05
N GLU A 649 -19.45 -1.12 -40.09
CA GLU A 649 -20.76 -0.48 -40.05
C GLU A 649 -21.84 -1.50 -39.62
N PRO A 650 -22.90 -1.08 -38.91
CA PRO A 650 -24.05 -1.94 -38.65
C PRO A 650 -24.83 -2.19 -39.95
N ASP A 651 -25.38 -3.39 -40.14
CA ASP A 651 -26.12 -3.78 -41.34
C ASP A 651 -27.56 -4.20 -41.02
N GLY A 652 -28.34 -3.25 -40.50
CA GLY A 652 -29.73 -3.48 -40.12
C GLY A 652 -29.86 -4.67 -39.15
N THR A 653 -30.71 -5.65 -39.48
CA THR A 653 -30.91 -6.87 -38.69
C THR A 653 -30.12 -8.09 -39.19
N ASN A 654 -29.17 -7.89 -40.13
CA ASN A 654 -28.38 -9.00 -40.67
C ASN A 654 -27.38 -9.53 -39.62
N ASP A 655 -27.01 -10.81 -39.75
CA ASP A 655 -26.07 -11.44 -38.83
C ASP A 655 -24.64 -10.98 -39.10
N MET A 656 -24.06 -10.25 -38.14
CA MET A 656 -22.73 -9.67 -38.21
C MET A 656 -21.63 -10.61 -37.71
N THR A 657 -21.96 -11.81 -37.22
CA THR A 657 -20.98 -12.74 -36.62
C THR A 657 -19.78 -12.98 -37.53
N ALA A 658 -20.00 -13.37 -38.79
CA ALA A 658 -18.90 -13.68 -39.71
C ALA A 658 -18.02 -12.46 -40.03
N VAL A 659 -18.62 -11.27 -40.13
CA VAL A 659 -17.91 -10.01 -40.43
C VAL A 659 -16.98 -9.64 -39.29
N VAL A 660 -17.48 -9.69 -38.05
CA VAL A 660 -16.68 -9.35 -36.87
C VAL A 660 -15.61 -10.40 -36.61
N MET A 661 -15.91 -11.68 -36.77
CA MET A 661 -14.91 -12.75 -36.64
C MET A 661 -13.78 -12.63 -37.67
N ALA A 662 -14.09 -12.30 -38.93
CA ALA A 662 -13.06 -12.05 -39.94
C ALA A 662 -12.15 -10.86 -39.59
N ALA A 663 -12.71 -9.81 -38.97
CA ALA A 663 -11.92 -8.68 -38.48
C ALA A 663 -11.02 -9.07 -37.31
N ILE A 664 -11.51 -9.88 -36.37
CA ILE A 664 -10.72 -10.44 -35.25
C ILE A 664 -9.58 -11.30 -35.80
N ASP A 665 -9.86 -12.18 -36.76
CA ASP A 665 -8.85 -13.04 -37.38
C ASP A 665 -7.79 -12.22 -38.12
N SER A 666 -8.20 -11.15 -38.81
CA SER A 666 -7.27 -10.24 -39.47
C SER A 666 -6.39 -9.48 -38.48
N ALA A 667 -6.95 -9.01 -37.35
CA ALA A 667 -6.18 -8.41 -36.27
C ALA A 667 -5.19 -9.41 -35.65
N ARG A 668 -5.60 -10.67 -35.47
CA ARG A 668 -4.74 -11.76 -35.00
C ARG A 668 -3.57 -11.98 -35.96
N SER A 669 -3.84 -12.12 -37.25
CA SER A 669 -2.81 -12.30 -38.28
C SER A 669 -1.86 -11.10 -38.40
N ALA A 670 -2.34 -9.90 -38.09
CA ALA A 670 -1.53 -8.69 -38.06
C ALA A 670 -0.71 -8.50 -36.76
N GLY A 671 -0.89 -9.37 -35.75
CA GLY A 671 -0.22 -9.26 -34.45
C GLY A 671 -0.76 -8.15 -33.54
N GLY A 672 -1.96 -7.63 -33.83
CA GLY A 672 -2.61 -6.54 -33.11
C GLY A 672 -3.38 -5.61 -34.05
N GLY A 673 -4.22 -4.73 -33.50
CA GLY A 673 -4.98 -3.81 -34.32
C GLY A 673 -6.15 -3.12 -33.68
N GLU A 674 -6.83 -2.33 -34.50
CA GLU A 674 -7.99 -1.58 -34.08
C GLU A 674 -9.22 -2.00 -34.89
N ILE A 675 -10.27 -2.40 -34.18
CA ILE A 675 -11.58 -2.73 -34.76
C ILE A 675 -12.55 -1.69 -34.21
N VAL A 676 -12.93 -0.76 -35.08
CA VAL A 676 -13.86 0.33 -34.77
C VAL A 676 -15.26 -0.06 -35.22
N PHE A 677 -16.24 0.06 -34.34
CA PHE A 677 -17.66 -0.11 -34.65
C PHE A 677 -18.30 1.27 -34.70
N ALA A 678 -18.90 1.60 -35.83
CA ALA A 678 -19.76 2.77 -35.93
C ALA A 678 -20.95 2.65 -34.94
N PRO A 679 -21.52 3.77 -34.46
CA PRO A 679 -22.69 3.73 -33.59
C PRO A 679 -23.87 3.02 -34.25
N GLY A 680 -24.50 2.08 -33.55
CA GLY A 680 -25.66 1.34 -34.05
C GLY A 680 -25.81 -0.04 -33.44
N GLU A 681 -26.82 -0.78 -33.91
CA GLU A 681 -27.10 -2.15 -33.45
C GLU A 681 -26.43 -3.18 -34.35
N TYR A 682 -25.74 -4.14 -33.75
CA TYR A 682 -25.10 -5.26 -34.43
C TYR A 682 -25.75 -6.55 -33.96
N HIS A 683 -26.38 -7.27 -34.87
CA HIS A 683 -27.08 -8.51 -34.54
C HIS A 683 -26.18 -9.73 -34.74
N PHE A 684 -26.20 -10.65 -33.78
CA PHE A 684 -25.41 -11.88 -33.83
C PHE A 684 -26.33 -13.09 -33.69
N CYS A 685 -26.40 -13.94 -34.71
CA CYS A 685 -27.34 -15.06 -34.79
C CYS A 685 -26.65 -16.43 -34.87
N SER A 686 -25.37 -16.48 -35.23
CA SER A 686 -24.63 -17.73 -35.49
C SER A 686 -23.55 -18.01 -34.42
N PRO A 687 -23.91 -18.52 -33.23
CA PRO A 687 -22.91 -18.82 -32.21
C PRO A 687 -22.06 -20.05 -32.57
N GLN A 688 -20.79 -20.01 -32.17
CA GLN A 688 -19.81 -21.09 -32.29
C GLN A 688 -19.78 -21.93 -31.00
N VAL A 689 -19.51 -23.23 -31.11
CA VAL A 689 -19.42 -24.13 -29.94
C VAL A 689 -17.96 -24.35 -29.58
N LEU A 690 -17.59 -24.09 -28.33
CA LEU A 690 -16.24 -24.32 -27.81
C LEU A 690 -16.28 -25.19 -26.54
N PRO A 691 -15.29 -26.07 -26.33
CA PRO A 691 -15.18 -26.93 -25.15
C PRO A 691 -14.60 -26.15 -23.95
N VAL A 692 -15.27 -25.07 -23.55
CA VAL A 692 -14.85 -24.19 -22.46
C VAL A 692 -15.75 -24.39 -21.26
N TYR A 693 -15.16 -24.66 -20.11
CA TYR A 693 -15.85 -24.64 -18.83
C TYR A 693 -15.83 -23.22 -18.27
N ILE A 694 -16.95 -22.78 -17.73
CA ILE A 694 -17.12 -21.44 -17.18
C ILE A 694 -17.44 -21.57 -15.70
N SER A 695 -16.60 -20.97 -14.84
CA SER A 695 -16.82 -21.01 -13.39
C SER A 695 -18.16 -20.36 -13.02
N ASN A 696 -18.76 -20.83 -11.94
CA ASN A 696 -20.01 -20.31 -11.38
C ASN A 696 -21.20 -20.28 -12.39
N HIS A 697 -21.12 -21.11 -13.45
CA HIS A 697 -22.16 -21.32 -14.47
C HIS A 697 -22.38 -22.81 -14.75
N ASP A 698 -23.51 -23.17 -15.35
CA ASP A 698 -23.89 -24.58 -15.53
C ASP A 698 -23.12 -25.26 -16.67
N ASN A 699 -22.24 -26.22 -16.38
CA ASN A 699 -21.33 -26.83 -17.37
C ASN A 699 -21.81 -28.17 -17.94
N VAL A 700 -23.13 -28.36 -18.07
CA VAL A 700 -23.73 -29.63 -18.54
C VAL A 700 -23.60 -29.88 -20.05
N GLU A 701 -23.47 -28.82 -20.85
CA GLU A 701 -23.38 -28.89 -22.31
C GLU A 701 -22.23 -28.00 -22.82
N PRO A 702 -21.66 -28.31 -24.01
CA PRO A 702 -20.68 -27.44 -24.65
C PRO A 702 -21.16 -25.99 -24.79
N LYS A 703 -20.28 -25.03 -24.48
CA LYS A 703 -20.64 -23.62 -24.43
C LYS A 703 -20.68 -23.00 -25.82
N LYS A 704 -21.67 -22.12 -26.01
CA LYS A 704 -21.89 -21.33 -27.23
C LYS A 704 -21.32 -19.93 -27.07
N PHE A 705 -20.70 -19.41 -28.11
CA PHE A 705 -20.05 -18.10 -28.15
C PHE A 705 -20.38 -17.38 -29.46
N PHE A 706 -20.96 -16.19 -29.39
CA PHE A 706 -21.18 -15.38 -30.59
C PHE A 706 -19.87 -14.82 -31.12
N LEU A 707 -19.07 -14.18 -30.26
CA LEU A 707 -17.80 -13.57 -30.63
C LEU A 707 -16.64 -14.04 -29.73
N PRO A 708 -16.12 -15.27 -29.96
CA PRO A 708 -14.92 -15.74 -29.27
C PRO A 708 -13.64 -15.17 -29.90
N ALA A 709 -13.12 -14.08 -29.34
CA ALA A 709 -11.81 -13.54 -29.67
C ALA A 709 -10.71 -14.31 -28.91
N THR A 710 -10.17 -15.33 -29.58
CA THR A 710 -9.14 -16.21 -29.01
C THR A 710 -7.73 -15.84 -29.47
N ASN A 711 -6.70 -16.04 -28.65
CA ASN A 711 -5.29 -15.92 -29.03
C ASN A 711 -4.93 -14.60 -29.73
N ILE A 712 -5.45 -13.47 -29.24
CA ILE A 712 -5.12 -12.13 -29.76
C ILE A 712 -4.32 -11.32 -28.75
N ALA A 713 -3.43 -10.48 -29.26
CA ALA A 713 -2.66 -9.55 -28.43
C ALA A 713 -2.68 -8.14 -29.03
N ASN A 714 -2.67 -7.11 -28.18
CA ASN A 714 -2.59 -5.70 -28.59
C ASN A 714 -3.74 -5.27 -29.51
N VAL A 715 -4.98 -5.64 -29.16
CA VAL A 715 -6.18 -5.31 -29.94
C VAL A 715 -7.07 -4.33 -29.19
N ALA A 716 -7.50 -3.28 -29.87
CA ALA A 716 -8.50 -2.34 -29.38
C ALA A 716 -9.83 -2.51 -30.13
N PHE A 717 -10.89 -2.81 -29.38
CA PHE A 717 -12.27 -2.75 -29.85
C PHE A 717 -12.87 -1.42 -29.40
N ARG A 718 -13.29 -0.58 -30.35
CA ARG A 718 -13.77 0.77 -30.03
C ARG A 718 -15.12 1.06 -30.64
N SER A 719 -15.93 1.80 -29.91
CA SER A 719 -17.11 2.46 -30.46
C SER A 719 -17.44 3.71 -29.66
N SER A 720 -18.24 4.58 -30.24
CA SER A 720 -18.90 5.68 -29.52
C SER A 720 -20.39 5.38 -29.23
N GLY A 721 -20.86 4.15 -29.45
CA GLY A 721 -22.25 3.76 -29.16
C GLY A 721 -22.75 2.49 -29.86
N ALA A 722 -21.93 1.45 -29.97
CA ALA A 722 -22.36 0.17 -30.54
C ALA A 722 -23.14 -0.66 -29.51
N ARG A 723 -24.24 -1.28 -29.96
CA ARG A 723 -25.01 -2.24 -29.17
C ARG A 723 -24.99 -3.60 -29.84
N PHE A 724 -24.39 -4.59 -29.19
CA PHE A 724 -24.32 -5.97 -29.65
C PHE A 724 -25.56 -6.72 -29.16
N VAL A 725 -26.38 -7.20 -30.08
CA VAL A 725 -27.66 -7.85 -29.80
C VAL A 725 -27.60 -9.31 -30.25
N CYS A 726 -27.45 -10.22 -29.28
CA CYS A 726 -27.38 -11.65 -29.53
C CYS A 726 -28.77 -12.29 -29.63
N HIS A 727 -28.95 -13.16 -30.62
CA HIS A 727 -30.17 -13.93 -30.85
C HIS A 727 -29.96 -15.39 -30.47
N GLY A 728 -30.42 -15.76 -29.27
CA GLY A 728 -30.31 -17.13 -28.76
C GLY A 728 -29.53 -17.22 -27.44
N GLU A 729 -28.96 -18.39 -27.18
CA GLU A 729 -28.20 -18.70 -25.96
C GLU A 729 -26.69 -18.82 -26.27
N GLY A 730 -25.87 -18.16 -25.47
CA GLY A 730 -24.42 -18.22 -25.55
C GLY A 730 -23.78 -16.95 -24.98
N VAL A 731 -22.47 -16.97 -24.82
CA VAL A 731 -21.65 -15.81 -24.42
C VAL A 731 -21.61 -14.81 -25.58
N ALA A 732 -21.95 -13.55 -25.34
CA ALA A 732 -21.99 -12.52 -26.36
C ALA A 732 -20.58 -12.20 -26.88
N PHE A 733 -19.63 -11.99 -25.95
CA PHE A 733 -18.26 -11.64 -26.27
C PHE A 733 -17.29 -12.35 -25.33
N ALA A 734 -16.26 -13.00 -25.88
CA ALA A 734 -15.26 -13.69 -25.07
C ALA A 734 -13.84 -13.33 -25.49
N LEU A 735 -12.98 -13.08 -24.51
CA LEU A 735 -11.54 -12.94 -24.66
C LEU A 735 -10.88 -14.16 -24.02
N ILE A 736 -10.29 -15.02 -24.85
CA ILE A 736 -9.70 -16.29 -24.41
C ILE A 736 -8.23 -16.32 -24.84
N ASP A 737 -7.31 -16.54 -23.91
CA ASP A 737 -5.87 -16.56 -24.17
C ASP A 737 -5.38 -15.26 -24.82
N THR A 738 -5.73 -14.11 -24.23
CA THR A 738 -5.45 -12.78 -24.81
C THR A 738 -4.51 -11.94 -23.95
N MET A 739 -3.80 -11.01 -24.57
CA MET A 739 -2.91 -10.07 -23.86
C MET A 739 -3.09 -8.63 -24.34
N ASN A 740 -3.18 -7.66 -23.42
CA ASN A 740 -3.30 -6.24 -23.75
C ASN A 740 -4.47 -5.95 -24.70
N VAL A 741 -5.69 -6.31 -24.29
CA VAL A 741 -6.92 -6.05 -25.06
C VAL A 741 -7.72 -4.93 -24.39
N LYS A 742 -8.16 -3.97 -25.20
CA LYS A 742 -8.93 -2.81 -24.74
C LYS A 742 -10.28 -2.80 -25.43
N VAL A 743 -11.37 -2.67 -24.67
CA VAL A 743 -12.73 -2.62 -25.20
C VAL A 743 -13.37 -1.33 -24.71
N SER A 744 -13.92 -0.52 -25.61
CA SER A 744 -14.51 0.77 -25.24
C SER A 744 -15.80 1.09 -25.97
N GLY A 745 -16.79 1.58 -25.23
CA GLY A 745 -18.05 2.11 -25.77
C GLY A 745 -18.99 1.07 -26.41
N ILE A 746 -18.89 -0.20 -26.00
CA ILE A 746 -19.73 -1.30 -26.51
C ILE A 746 -20.67 -1.78 -25.41
N ALA A 747 -21.97 -1.80 -25.72
CA ALA A 747 -23.00 -2.41 -24.87
C ALA A 747 -23.40 -3.78 -25.42
N PHE A 748 -23.54 -4.78 -24.54
CA PHE A 748 -23.92 -6.14 -24.88
C PHE A 748 -25.34 -6.43 -24.38
N ASP A 749 -26.17 -7.04 -25.22
CA ASP A 749 -27.56 -7.31 -24.93
C ASP A 749 -28.05 -8.56 -25.67
N TYR A 750 -29.20 -9.09 -25.26
CA TYR A 750 -29.89 -10.18 -25.93
C TYR A 750 -31.23 -9.67 -26.46
N PHE A 751 -31.56 -10.11 -27.68
CA PHE A 751 -32.83 -9.80 -28.32
C PHE A 751 -34.00 -10.22 -27.42
N ARG A 752 -33.91 -11.44 -26.88
CA ARG A 752 -34.86 -11.99 -25.91
C ARG A 752 -34.10 -12.55 -24.70
N PRO A 753 -34.05 -11.82 -23.57
CA PRO A 753 -33.51 -12.35 -22.32
C PRO A 753 -34.31 -13.55 -21.81
N ARG A 754 -33.77 -14.35 -20.88
CA ARG A 754 -34.46 -15.53 -20.33
C ARG A 754 -35.39 -15.26 -19.14
N PHE A 755 -35.44 -14.01 -18.69
CA PHE A 755 -36.41 -13.54 -17.70
C PHE A 755 -37.56 -12.79 -18.38
N SER A 756 -38.65 -12.59 -17.66
CA SER A 756 -39.81 -11.80 -18.14
C SER A 756 -40.35 -10.91 -17.01
N GLU A 757 -40.81 -9.71 -17.35
CA GLU A 757 -41.32 -8.75 -16.39
C GLU A 757 -42.85 -8.67 -16.44
N TRP A 758 -43.46 -8.65 -15.26
CA TRP A 758 -44.91 -8.71 -15.08
C TRP A 758 -45.36 -7.64 -14.07
N ARG A 759 -46.66 -7.34 -14.06
CA ARG A 759 -47.30 -6.58 -12.97
C ARG A 759 -48.28 -7.44 -12.19
N LEU A 760 -48.31 -7.21 -10.87
CA LEU A 760 -49.32 -7.81 -9.97
C LEU A 760 -50.63 -7.01 -9.96
N LYS A 761 -51.75 -7.74 -10.10
CA LYS A 761 -53.12 -7.25 -9.85
C LYS A 761 -53.91 -8.31 -9.10
N GLY A 762 -54.45 -7.96 -7.93
CA GLY A 762 -55.10 -8.95 -7.04
C GLY A 762 -54.19 -10.14 -6.70
N GLY A 763 -52.88 -9.88 -6.51
CA GLY A 763 -51.87 -10.91 -6.26
C GLY A 763 -51.48 -11.80 -7.45
N ARG A 764 -52.11 -11.65 -8.62
CA ARG A 764 -51.84 -12.46 -9.83
C ARG A 764 -50.97 -11.72 -10.84
N LEU A 765 -50.21 -12.46 -11.64
CA LEU A 765 -49.50 -11.95 -12.82
C LEU A 765 -50.50 -11.70 -13.94
N VAL A 766 -50.71 -10.44 -14.35
CA VAL A 766 -51.79 -10.10 -15.32
C VAL A 766 -51.35 -9.31 -16.55
N GLN A 767 -50.09 -8.85 -16.60
CA GLN A 767 -49.59 -7.97 -17.66
C GLN A 767 -48.10 -8.21 -17.87
N CYS A 768 -47.76 -9.15 -18.75
CA CYS A 768 -46.37 -9.31 -19.23
C CYS A 768 -46.01 -8.09 -20.07
N ASP A 769 -44.83 -7.53 -19.87
CA ASP A 769 -44.35 -6.43 -20.72
C ASP A 769 -44.21 -6.90 -22.18
N ALA A 770 -44.62 -6.04 -23.12
CA ALA A 770 -44.80 -6.41 -24.53
C ALA A 770 -43.50 -6.84 -25.23
N GLN A 771 -42.33 -6.51 -24.67
CA GLN A 771 -41.04 -6.96 -25.20
C GLN A 771 -40.74 -8.44 -24.90
N TYR A 772 -41.56 -9.11 -24.07
CA TYR A 772 -41.35 -10.49 -23.65
C TYR A 772 -42.43 -11.41 -24.20
N THR A 773 -42.01 -12.44 -24.93
CA THR A 773 -42.88 -13.54 -25.35
C THR A 773 -42.96 -14.59 -24.25
N CYS A 774 -44.18 -14.89 -23.80
CA CYS A 774 -44.48 -15.90 -22.79
C CYS A 774 -45.68 -16.75 -23.20
N GLU A 775 -45.66 -18.01 -22.80
CA GLU A 775 -46.72 -18.98 -23.08
C GLU A 775 -47.13 -19.71 -21.81
N VAL A 776 -48.40 -20.13 -21.75
CA VAL A 776 -48.87 -21.06 -20.73
C VAL A 776 -49.00 -22.44 -21.36
N ARG A 777 -48.24 -23.41 -20.87
CA ARG A 777 -48.27 -24.81 -21.32
C ARG A 777 -48.62 -25.68 -20.12
N ASP A 778 -49.70 -26.45 -20.20
CA ASP A 778 -50.20 -27.31 -19.12
C ASP A 778 -50.36 -26.56 -17.77
N GLY A 779 -50.88 -25.34 -17.81
CA GLY A 779 -51.06 -24.49 -16.63
C GLY A 779 -49.77 -23.90 -16.04
N LYS A 780 -48.62 -24.07 -16.71
CA LYS A 780 -47.31 -23.58 -16.30
C LYS A 780 -46.80 -22.47 -17.21
N LEU A 781 -46.08 -21.51 -16.64
CA LEU A 781 -45.57 -20.33 -17.31
C LEU A 781 -44.18 -20.56 -17.93
N PHE A 782 -44.08 -20.37 -19.24
CA PHE A 782 -42.83 -20.46 -19.99
C PHE A 782 -42.45 -19.11 -20.60
N ALA A 783 -41.17 -18.74 -20.48
CA ALA A 783 -40.57 -17.72 -21.35
C ALA A 783 -40.16 -18.38 -22.67
N VAL A 784 -40.37 -17.70 -23.79
CA VAL A 784 -40.09 -18.24 -25.13
C VAL A 784 -39.22 -17.28 -25.91
N GLY A 785 -38.22 -17.84 -26.59
CA GLY A 785 -37.33 -17.11 -27.50
C GLY A 785 -36.89 -17.99 -28.68
N PRO A 786 -36.04 -17.45 -29.58
CA PRO A 786 -35.60 -18.19 -30.75
C PRO A 786 -34.90 -19.51 -30.38
N GLY A 787 -35.53 -20.64 -30.71
CA GLY A 787 -34.97 -21.98 -30.48
C GLY A 787 -35.00 -22.48 -29.03
N TRP A 788 -35.69 -21.80 -28.10
CA TRP A 788 -35.80 -22.24 -26.71
C TRP A 788 -37.12 -21.84 -26.05
N GLY A 789 -37.54 -22.64 -25.07
CA GLY A 789 -38.65 -22.33 -24.18
C GLY A 789 -38.32 -22.80 -22.76
N GLU A 790 -38.47 -21.92 -21.78
CA GLU A 790 -37.94 -22.15 -20.44
C GLU A 790 -39.01 -21.92 -19.36
N LEU A 791 -39.24 -22.96 -18.55
CA LEU A 791 -40.16 -22.90 -17.42
C LEU A 791 -39.64 -21.93 -16.36
N GLN A 792 -40.48 -20.99 -15.97
CA GLN A 792 -40.14 -19.96 -14.99
C GLN A 792 -40.47 -20.47 -13.58
N ARG A 793 -39.51 -20.42 -12.65
CA ARG A 793 -39.64 -20.99 -11.29
C ARG A 793 -39.12 -20.10 -10.16
N LEU A 794 -38.48 -18.97 -10.48
CA LEU A 794 -37.96 -18.02 -9.49
C LEU A 794 -38.41 -16.59 -9.81
N ALA A 795 -39.02 -15.92 -8.83
CA ALA A 795 -39.67 -14.62 -9.00
C ALA A 795 -38.95 -13.63 -8.10
N HIS A 796 -38.54 -12.50 -8.66
CA HIS A 796 -38.00 -11.37 -7.93
C HIS A 796 -39.00 -10.22 -7.99
N PHE A 797 -39.30 -9.64 -6.83
CA PHE A 797 -40.33 -8.63 -6.67
C PHE A 797 -39.67 -7.27 -6.47
N PHE A 798 -40.15 -6.25 -7.18
CA PHE A 798 -39.64 -4.90 -7.13
C PHE A 798 -40.78 -3.90 -6.96
N ASP A 799 -40.53 -2.84 -6.19
CA ASP A 799 -41.42 -1.69 -6.14
C ASP A 799 -41.50 -1.05 -7.51
N GLY A 800 -42.72 -0.94 -8.04
CA GLY A 800 -42.97 -0.46 -9.40
C GLY A 800 -42.64 1.02 -9.64
N LYS A 801 -42.34 1.80 -8.59
CA LYS A 801 -41.97 3.22 -8.67
C LYS A 801 -40.50 3.45 -8.34
N THR A 802 -39.97 2.81 -7.30
CA THR A 802 -38.62 3.08 -6.79
C THR A 802 -37.58 2.06 -7.24
N LEU A 803 -37.99 0.96 -7.89
CA LEU A 803 -37.13 -0.18 -8.24
C LEU A 803 -36.53 -0.90 -7.03
N ALA A 804 -37.02 -0.61 -5.83
CA ALA A 804 -36.47 -1.23 -4.63
C ALA A 804 -36.88 -2.71 -4.62
N PRO A 805 -35.93 -3.64 -4.41
CA PRO A 805 -36.25 -5.05 -4.27
C PRO A 805 -37.12 -5.28 -3.03
N LEU A 806 -38.19 -6.06 -3.21
CA LEU A 806 -39.17 -6.44 -2.17
C LEU A 806 -38.97 -7.88 -1.69
N GLY A 807 -38.23 -8.70 -2.44
CA GLY A 807 -37.93 -10.09 -2.09
C GLY A 807 -37.86 -11.00 -3.30
N SER A 808 -37.65 -12.29 -3.06
CA SER A 808 -37.71 -13.34 -4.08
C SER A 808 -38.42 -14.58 -3.58
N LYS A 809 -38.97 -15.38 -4.50
CA LYS A 809 -39.71 -16.61 -4.16
C LYS A 809 -39.57 -17.68 -5.24
N TRP A 810 -39.20 -18.87 -4.82
CA TRP A 810 -39.32 -20.08 -5.64
C TRP A 810 -40.79 -20.52 -5.71
N TRP A 811 -41.23 -20.91 -6.91
CA TRP A 811 -42.53 -21.53 -7.10
C TRP A 811 -42.49 -22.56 -8.23
N ASP A 812 -43.61 -23.26 -8.41
CA ASP A 812 -43.75 -24.40 -9.31
C ASP A 812 -44.00 -24.02 -10.78
N GLY A 813 -43.99 -22.72 -11.12
CA GLY A 813 -44.30 -22.20 -12.45
C GLY A 813 -45.80 -22.06 -12.74
N GLY A 814 -46.71 -22.30 -11.81
CA GLY A 814 -48.16 -22.19 -12.07
C GLY A 814 -48.59 -20.80 -12.54
N ALA A 815 -49.30 -20.71 -13.67
CA ALA A 815 -49.76 -19.45 -14.25
C ALA A 815 -50.82 -18.74 -13.39
N ASP A 816 -51.64 -19.51 -12.66
CA ASP A 816 -52.67 -19.00 -11.74
C ASP A 816 -52.16 -18.71 -10.33
N LYS A 817 -50.83 -18.75 -10.11
CA LYS A 817 -50.25 -18.53 -8.78
C LYS A 817 -50.59 -17.13 -8.26
N VAL A 818 -51.07 -17.09 -7.00
CA VAL A 818 -51.31 -15.84 -6.28
C VAL A 818 -50.16 -15.56 -5.30
N PHE A 819 -49.65 -14.33 -5.33
CA PHE A 819 -48.55 -13.80 -4.52
C PHE A 819 -49.06 -12.72 -3.55
N ASP A 820 -49.98 -13.07 -2.64
CA ASP A 820 -50.69 -12.14 -1.74
C ASP A 820 -49.81 -11.32 -0.78
N ALA A 821 -48.54 -11.71 -0.61
CA ALA A 821 -47.59 -11.04 0.27
C ALA A 821 -47.05 -9.71 -0.31
N TYR A 822 -47.36 -9.37 -1.56
CA TYR A 822 -46.80 -8.21 -2.25
C TYR A 822 -47.90 -7.21 -2.69
N PRO A 823 -47.65 -5.88 -2.61
CA PRO A 823 -48.63 -4.87 -2.97
C PRO A 823 -49.07 -4.91 -4.44
N GLU A 824 -50.25 -4.37 -4.73
CA GLU A 824 -50.72 -4.15 -6.10
C GLU A 824 -49.79 -3.21 -6.87
N GLY A 825 -49.55 -3.50 -8.15
CA GLY A 825 -48.63 -2.72 -8.99
C GLY A 825 -47.14 -3.08 -8.85
N THR A 826 -46.78 -4.01 -7.96
CA THR A 826 -45.44 -4.62 -7.87
C THR A 826 -45.00 -5.16 -9.24
N VAL A 827 -43.76 -4.89 -9.61
CA VAL A 827 -43.13 -5.49 -10.79
C VAL A 827 -42.49 -6.81 -10.39
N VAL A 828 -42.79 -7.87 -11.14
CA VAL A 828 -42.28 -9.22 -10.90
C VAL A 828 -41.42 -9.64 -12.05
N VAL A 829 -40.16 -9.94 -11.78
CA VAL A 829 -39.23 -10.57 -12.73
C VAL A 829 -39.30 -12.06 -12.51
N THR A 830 -39.84 -12.80 -13.47
CA THR A 830 -39.84 -14.27 -13.47
C THR A 830 -38.65 -14.78 -14.27
N ARG A 831 -38.04 -15.89 -13.82
CA ARG A 831 -36.92 -16.57 -14.48
C ARG A 831 -36.80 -18.03 -14.08
N ASN A 832 -35.90 -18.78 -14.69
CA ASN A 832 -35.42 -20.07 -14.19
C ASN A 832 -34.12 -19.88 -13.36
N GLY A 833 -33.77 -20.82 -12.48
CA GLY A 833 -32.53 -20.81 -11.70
C GLY A 833 -31.25 -21.07 -12.50
N TYR A 834 -31.39 -21.51 -13.75
CA TYR A 834 -30.30 -21.88 -14.65
C TYR A 834 -29.43 -20.65 -15.02
N ARG A 835 -28.11 -20.85 -15.08
CA ARG A 835 -27.05 -19.90 -15.45
C ARG A 835 -26.22 -20.50 -16.61
N PRO A 836 -26.72 -20.49 -17.84
CA PRO A 836 -26.04 -21.12 -18.98
C PRO A 836 -24.72 -20.47 -19.34
N SER A 837 -24.66 -19.14 -19.32
CA SER A 837 -23.51 -18.37 -19.76
C SER A 837 -23.52 -16.95 -19.20
N PRO A 838 -22.34 -16.35 -18.96
CA PRO A 838 -22.21 -14.92 -18.76
C PRO A 838 -22.41 -14.19 -20.09
N CYS A 839 -22.64 -12.88 -20.04
CA CYS A 839 -22.68 -12.06 -21.25
C CYS A 839 -21.27 -11.85 -21.82
N VAL A 840 -20.30 -11.52 -20.96
CA VAL A 840 -18.88 -11.37 -21.32
C VAL A 840 -18.02 -12.36 -20.53
N LEU A 841 -17.13 -13.08 -21.22
CA LEU A 841 -16.17 -14.00 -20.61
C LEU A 841 -14.72 -13.54 -20.85
N LEU A 842 -13.93 -13.47 -19.79
CA LEU A 842 -12.46 -13.39 -19.86
C LEU A 842 -11.89 -14.70 -19.34
N TYR A 843 -11.04 -15.36 -20.12
CA TYR A 843 -10.41 -16.61 -19.72
C TYR A 843 -8.93 -16.61 -20.12
N ARG A 844 -8.03 -16.70 -19.13
CA ARG A 844 -6.57 -16.58 -19.37
C ARG A 844 -6.21 -15.30 -20.12
N ALA A 845 -6.93 -14.22 -19.80
CA ALA A 845 -6.68 -12.90 -20.34
C ALA A 845 -5.72 -12.14 -19.43
N LYS A 846 -4.79 -11.38 -20.04
CA LYS A 846 -3.81 -10.56 -19.34
C LYS A 846 -3.90 -9.10 -19.78
N ASP A 847 -3.81 -8.18 -18.83
CA ASP A 847 -3.80 -6.72 -19.08
C ASP A 847 -5.03 -6.27 -19.90
N THR A 848 -6.22 -6.66 -19.45
CA THR A 848 -7.47 -6.39 -20.17
C THR A 848 -8.21 -5.21 -19.56
N SER A 849 -8.73 -4.31 -20.41
CA SER A 849 -9.52 -3.17 -19.95
C SER A 849 -10.85 -2.99 -20.68
N PHE A 850 -11.88 -2.60 -19.93
CA PHE A 850 -13.18 -2.18 -20.43
C PHE A 850 -13.44 -0.73 -19.98
N THR A 851 -13.84 0.14 -20.91
CA THR A 851 -14.17 1.55 -20.62
C THR A 851 -15.50 1.93 -21.24
N ASP A 852 -16.44 2.41 -20.43
CA ASP A 852 -17.78 2.81 -20.87
C ASP A 852 -18.54 1.68 -21.63
N CYS A 853 -18.32 0.45 -21.18
CA CYS A 853 -18.99 -0.75 -21.70
C CYS A 853 -20.13 -1.18 -20.77
N GLY A 854 -20.89 -2.21 -21.15
CA GLY A 854 -21.88 -2.75 -20.22
C GLY A 854 -22.63 -3.97 -20.74
N ALA A 855 -23.09 -4.83 -19.83
CA ALA A 855 -24.03 -5.90 -20.14
C ALA A 855 -25.44 -5.45 -19.75
N LEU A 856 -26.28 -5.15 -20.73
CA LEU A 856 -27.66 -4.70 -20.53
C LEU A 856 -28.62 -5.85 -20.26
N SER A 857 -28.27 -7.06 -20.72
CA SER A 857 -28.88 -8.28 -20.22
C SER A 857 -27.97 -9.50 -20.26
N ALA A 858 -28.26 -10.49 -19.41
CA ALA A 858 -27.56 -11.78 -19.41
C ALA A 858 -28.47 -12.91 -18.89
N SER A 859 -28.19 -14.14 -19.37
CA SER A 859 -28.82 -15.35 -18.82
C SER A 859 -28.14 -15.84 -17.53
N GLY A 860 -26.90 -15.42 -17.29
CA GLY A 860 -26.15 -15.56 -16.05
C GLY A 860 -25.57 -14.22 -15.62
N MET A 861 -24.25 -14.17 -15.46
CA MET A 861 -23.52 -12.98 -15.02
C MET A 861 -23.30 -11.97 -16.15
N GLY A 862 -23.05 -10.71 -15.80
CA GLY A 862 -22.68 -9.66 -16.76
C GLY A 862 -21.30 -9.93 -17.36
N LEU A 863 -20.26 -9.80 -16.54
CA LEU A 863 -18.88 -10.14 -16.90
C LEU A 863 -18.33 -11.17 -15.92
N LEU A 864 -17.75 -12.25 -16.46
CA LEU A 864 -16.98 -13.22 -15.68
C LEU A 864 -15.54 -13.26 -16.19
N ALA A 865 -14.59 -13.13 -15.26
CA ALA A 865 -13.18 -13.34 -15.50
C ALA A 865 -12.70 -14.56 -14.71
N GLN A 866 -12.09 -15.51 -15.40
CA GLN A 866 -11.48 -16.67 -14.77
C GLN A 866 -10.03 -16.82 -15.22
N ARG A 867 -9.11 -17.10 -14.28
CA ARG A 867 -7.69 -17.28 -14.60
C ARG A 867 -7.08 -16.08 -15.33
N CYS A 868 -7.49 -14.87 -14.96
CA CYS A 868 -7.02 -13.64 -15.60
C CYS A 868 -5.98 -12.90 -14.74
N ASP A 869 -5.06 -12.21 -15.40
CA ASP A 869 -4.01 -11.39 -14.77
C ASP A 869 -4.26 -9.92 -15.11
N THR A 870 -4.59 -9.14 -14.10
CA THR A 870 -4.85 -7.69 -14.23
C THR A 870 -6.03 -7.36 -15.16
N VAL A 871 -7.17 -6.99 -14.55
CA VAL A 871 -8.40 -6.62 -15.27
C VAL A 871 -8.90 -5.28 -14.75
N THR A 872 -9.13 -4.33 -15.66
CA THR A 872 -9.64 -3.00 -15.33
C THR A 872 -10.99 -2.75 -15.99
N ILE A 873 -11.98 -2.34 -15.21
CA ILE A 873 -13.31 -2.00 -15.67
C ILE A 873 -13.64 -0.59 -15.17
N SER A 874 -13.89 0.34 -16.09
CA SER A 874 -14.25 1.72 -15.78
C SER A 874 -15.55 2.08 -16.50
N GLY A 875 -16.54 2.64 -15.79
CA GLY A 875 -17.79 3.08 -16.42
C GLY A 875 -18.73 1.95 -16.84
N TRP A 876 -18.68 0.77 -16.21
CA TRP A 876 -19.54 -0.37 -16.56
C TRP A 876 -21.01 -0.12 -16.24
N ARG A 877 -21.91 -0.57 -17.11
CA ARG A 877 -23.36 -0.43 -16.92
C ARG A 877 -24.09 -1.75 -17.04
N THR A 878 -25.02 -2.02 -16.13
CA THR A 878 -25.75 -3.30 -16.07
C THR A 878 -27.21 -3.22 -16.50
N ARG A 879 -27.73 -2.01 -16.77
CA ARG A 879 -29.15 -1.81 -17.07
C ARG A 879 -29.38 -0.88 -18.25
N GLY A 880 -30.26 -1.31 -19.15
CA GLY A 880 -30.86 -0.49 -20.19
C GLY A 880 -32.23 0.03 -19.76
N THR A 881 -33.25 -0.17 -20.61
CA THR A 881 -34.64 0.25 -20.38
C THR A 881 -35.46 -0.70 -19.52
N ARG A 882 -34.96 -1.92 -19.26
CA ARG A 882 -35.63 -2.99 -18.49
C ARG A 882 -35.48 -2.79 -16.97
N PHE A 883 -36.39 -3.33 -16.15
CA PHE A 883 -36.28 -3.26 -14.68
C PHE A 883 -35.12 -4.10 -14.16
N THR A 884 -34.91 -5.29 -14.73
CA THR A 884 -33.71 -6.09 -14.45
C THR A 884 -32.83 -6.22 -15.70
N GLY A 885 -31.52 -6.21 -15.48
CA GLY A 885 -30.56 -6.51 -16.54
C GLY A 885 -30.08 -7.96 -16.46
N LEU A 886 -29.57 -8.35 -15.30
CA LEU A 886 -28.76 -9.56 -15.17
C LEU A 886 -29.40 -10.56 -14.23
N GLN A 887 -29.31 -11.83 -14.61
CA GLN A 887 -29.76 -12.96 -13.82
C GLN A 887 -28.75 -13.39 -12.75
N ALA A 888 -27.51 -12.92 -12.79
CA ALA A 888 -26.57 -13.16 -11.70
C ALA A 888 -25.71 -11.92 -11.49
N ASP A 889 -24.47 -12.13 -11.07
CA ASP A 889 -23.53 -11.10 -10.69
C ASP A 889 -23.30 -10.12 -11.84
N ALA A 890 -23.09 -8.84 -11.53
CA ALA A 890 -22.69 -7.86 -12.54
C ALA A 890 -21.26 -8.09 -13.03
N THR A 891 -20.35 -8.34 -12.09
CA THR A 891 -18.95 -8.67 -12.36
C THR A 891 -18.48 -9.77 -11.42
N HIS A 892 -17.71 -10.73 -11.93
CA HIS A 892 -17.30 -11.90 -11.18
C HIS A 892 -15.87 -12.32 -11.58
N PHE A 893 -15.02 -12.62 -10.60
CA PHE A 893 -13.59 -12.87 -10.78
C PHE A 893 -13.17 -14.10 -9.99
N SER A 894 -12.85 -15.18 -10.71
CA SER A 894 -12.46 -16.48 -10.13
C SER A 894 -11.02 -16.81 -10.48
N ASN A 895 -10.20 -17.14 -9.48
CA ASN A 895 -8.76 -17.45 -9.65
C ASN A 895 -8.04 -16.40 -10.51
N CYS A 896 -8.22 -15.11 -10.23
CA CYS A 896 -7.49 -14.03 -10.92
C CYS A 896 -6.21 -13.66 -10.15
N ARG A 897 -5.28 -12.92 -10.76
CA ARG A 897 -4.10 -12.37 -10.09
C ARG A 897 -3.81 -10.95 -10.58
N GLY A 898 -2.75 -10.34 -10.05
CA GLY A 898 -2.43 -8.95 -10.34
C GLY A 898 -3.45 -8.03 -9.66
N THR A 899 -4.03 -7.09 -10.40
CA THR A 899 -5.05 -6.16 -9.85
C THR A 899 -6.38 -6.28 -10.59
N VAL A 900 -7.46 -6.51 -9.86
CA VAL A 900 -8.84 -6.36 -10.34
C VAL A 900 -9.33 -4.97 -9.95
N THR A 901 -9.58 -4.12 -10.95
CA THR A 901 -10.14 -2.77 -10.74
C THR A 901 -11.53 -2.70 -11.34
N VAL A 902 -12.53 -2.30 -10.54
CA VAL A 902 -13.86 -1.91 -11.01
C VAL A 902 -14.17 -0.54 -10.44
N GLU A 903 -14.29 0.46 -11.31
CA GLU A 903 -14.44 1.85 -10.92
C GLU A 903 -15.48 2.61 -11.73
N ASN A 904 -16.00 3.68 -11.13
CA ASN A 904 -16.90 4.65 -11.78
C ASN A 904 -18.11 4.00 -12.49
N SER A 905 -18.53 2.81 -12.03
CA SER A 905 -19.53 1.97 -12.70
C SER A 905 -20.90 2.11 -12.06
N ILE A 906 -21.96 1.84 -12.83
CA ILE A 906 -23.34 1.78 -12.35
C ILE A 906 -23.82 0.34 -12.43
N LEU A 907 -23.84 -0.31 -11.27
CA LEU A 907 -24.20 -1.70 -11.08
C LEU A 907 -25.59 -1.75 -10.43
N GLU A 908 -26.63 -1.82 -11.25
CA GLU A 908 -28.02 -1.77 -10.80
C GLU A 908 -28.94 -2.82 -11.43
N GLY A 909 -29.95 -3.24 -10.67
CA GLY A 909 -31.06 -4.06 -11.16
C GLY A 909 -30.72 -5.52 -11.45
N MET A 910 -29.54 -6.01 -11.06
CA MET A 910 -29.20 -7.43 -11.13
C MET A 910 -29.76 -8.21 -9.93
N VAL A 911 -29.92 -9.52 -10.09
CA VAL A 911 -30.46 -10.42 -9.05
C VAL A 911 -29.40 -11.30 -8.39
N ASP A 912 -28.14 -10.84 -8.39
CA ASP A 912 -27.04 -11.31 -7.55
C ASP A 912 -26.01 -10.16 -7.35
N ASP A 913 -24.78 -10.46 -6.96
CA ASP A 913 -23.77 -9.48 -6.51
C ASP A 913 -23.32 -8.42 -7.53
N GLY A 914 -22.87 -7.24 -7.06
CA GLY A 914 -22.26 -6.23 -7.93
C GLY A 914 -20.85 -6.61 -8.37
N ILE A 915 -20.06 -7.11 -7.43
CA ILE A 915 -18.74 -7.67 -7.67
C ILE A 915 -18.56 -8.88 -6.76
N ASN A 916 -18.00 -9.96 -7.30
CA ASN A 916 -17.55 -11.11 -6.53
C ASN A 916 -16.11 -11.46 -6.94
N VAL A 917 -15.18 -11.49 -5.98
CA VAL A 917 -13.77 -11.85 -6.21
C VAL A 917 -13.37 -12.97 -5.27
N HIS A 918 -12.96 -14.12 -5.81
CA HIS A 918 -12.53 -15.27 -5.01
C HIS A 918 -11.52 -16.17 -5.74
N SER A 919 -10.88 -17.05 -4.97
CA SER A 919 -10.24 -18.27 -5.50
C SER A 919 -11.19 -19.45 -5.40
N THR A 920 -11.02 -20.43 -6.28
CA THR A 920 -11.76 -21.70 -6.28
C THR A 920 -10.88 -22.76 -5.62
N ALA A 921 -11.33 -23.27 -4.48
CA ALA A 921 -10.70 -24.39 -3.82
C ALA A 921 -11.23 -25.73 -4.36
N LEU A 922 -10.39 -26.76 -4.33
CA LEU A 922 -10.76 -28.13 -4.65
C LEU A 922 -10.77 -28.97 -3.37
N ARG A 923 -11.72 -29.89 -3.24
CA ARG A 923 -11.75 -30.83 -2.11
C ARG A 923 -10.72 -31.93 -2.34
N VAL A 924 -9.88 -32.22 -1.35
CA VAL A 924 -8.99 -33.38 -1.33
C VAL A 924 -9.84 -34.63 -1.12
N ASP A 925 -10.02 -35.43 -2.17
CA ASP A 925 -10.86 -36.63 -2.16
C ASP A 925 -10.06 -37.87 -1.76
N LYS A 926 -8.79 -37.97 -2.18
CA LYS A 926 -7.88 -39.06 -1.82
C LYS A 926 -6.44 -38.59 -1.64
N ILE A 927 -5.73 -39.16 -0.68
CA ILE A 927 -4.28 -38.97 -0.51
C ILE A 927 -3.57 -40.27 -0.91
N LEU A 928 -2.63 -40.18 -1.86
CA LEU A 928 -1.91 -41.29 -2.44
C LEU A 928 -0.39 -41.20 -2.12
N PRO A 929 0.36 -42.32 -2.17
CA PRO A 929 1.81 -42.31 -1.93
C PRO A 929 2.56 -41.37 -2.88
N GLY A 930 3.70 -40.84 -2.42
CA GLY A 930 4.59 -40.02 -3.23
C GLY A 930 4.11 -38.57 -3.45
N GLY A 931 3.37 -38.00 -2.50
CA GLY A 931 2.88 -36.62 -2.60
C GLY A 931 1.73 -36.42 -3.59
N ARG A 932 1.05 -37.49 -3.96
CA ARG A 932 -0.06 -37.49 -4.90
C ARG A 932 -1.38 -37.26 -4.17
N ILE A 933 -2.23 -36.38 -4.66
CA ILE A 933 -3.58 -36.16 -4.15
C ILE A 933 -4.60 -36.12 -5.29
N VAL A 934 -5.75 -36.74 -5.09
CA VAL A 934 -6.90 -36.60 -5.98
C VAL A 934 -7.79 -35.52 -5.42
N CYS A 935 -8.04 -34.48 -6.19
CA CYS A 935 -8.84 -33.32 -5.83
C CYS A 935 -10.08 -33.23 -6.72
N LYS A 936 -11.21 -32.78 -6.15
CA LYS A 936 -12.47 -32.63 -6.86
C LYS A 936 -13.04 -31.22 -6.79
N TYR A 937 -13.66 -30.81 -7.89
CA TYR A 937 -14.54 -29.65 -7.90
C TYR A 937 -15.80 -29.99 -7.10
N ALA A 938 -15.96 -29.35 -5.95
CA ALA A 938 -17.04 -29.70 -5.04
C ALA A 938 -18.40 -29.15 -5.49
N HIS A 939 -18.42 -28.02 -6.22
CA HIS A 939 -19.62 -27.43 -6.78
C HIS A 939 -19.66 -27.60 -8.30
N VAL A 940 -20.80 -28.08 -8.83
CA VAL A 940 -20.97 -28.42 -10.25
C VAL A 940 -20.77 -27.23 -11.20
N GLN A 941 -21.04 -26.01 -10.72
CA GLN A 941 -20.86 -24.81 -11.52
C GLN A 941 -19.39 -24.35 -11.60
N SER A 942 -18.51 -24.89 -10.76
CA SER A 942 -17.07 -24.57 -10.77
C SER A 942 -16.26 -25.57 -11.57
N THR A 943 -16.88 -26.67 -12.01
CA THR A 943 -16.25 -27.80 -12.70
C THR A 943 -15.51 -27.39 -13.98
N GLY A 944 -14.28 -27.90 -14.14
CA GLY A 944 -13.63 -28.09 -15.45
C GLY A 944 -12.76 -26.96 -15.99
N PHE A 945 -12.67 -25.80 -15.34
CA PHE A 945 -11.67 -24.79 -15.71
C PHE A 945 -10.33 -25.05 -15.01
N ASP A 946 -9.20 -24.58 -15.53
CA ASP A 946 -7.89 -24.89 -14.94
C ASP A 946 -7.62 -24.11 -13.64
N VAL A 947 -7.85 -24.70 -12.46
CA VAL A 947 -7.48 -24.08 -11.16
C VAL A 947 -5.97 -24.12 -10.89
N PHE A 948 -5.27 -25.18 -11.34
CA PHE A 948 -3.85 -25.40 -11.12
C PHE A 948 -3.11 -25.75 -12.41
N LEU A 949 -1.85 -25.31 -12.50
CA LEU A 949 -0.82 -25.78 -13.43
C LEU A 949 0.44 -26.21 -12.69
N ALA A 950 1.27 -27.01 -13.35
CA ALA A 950 2.60 -27.35 -12.84
C ALA A 950 3.46 -26.09 -12.63
N GLY A 951 4.20 -26.05 -11.54
CA GLY A 951 5.00 -24.92 -11.09
C GLY A 951 4.25 -23.93 -10.19
N GLU A 952 2.92 -24.04 -10.07
CA GLU A 952 2.12 -23.16 -9.20
C GLU A 952 2.07 -23.65 -7.75
N THR A 953 1.69 -22.77 -6.84
CA THR A 953 1.67 -23.03 -5.40
C THR A 953 0.28 -23.44 -4.93
N ALA A 954 0.18 -24.64 -4.36
CA ALA A 954 -0.99 -25.17 -3.69
C ALA A 954 -0.97 -24.83 -2.20
N ARG A 955 -1.99 -24.09 -1.72
CA ARG A 955 -2.21 -23.83 -0.31
C ARG A 955 -3.29 -24.75 0.21
N PHE A 956 -2.96 -25.51 1.25
CA PHE A 956 -3.89 -26.45 1.85
C PHE A 956 -4.72 -25.77 2.93
N ILE A 957 -6.00 -26.11 2.98
CA ILE A 957 -7.01 -25.53 3.87
C ILE A 957 -7.60 -26.67 4.71
N ARG A 958 -7.48 -26.57 6.03
CA ARG A 958 -8.16 -27.48 6.95
C ARG A 958 -9.62 -27.06 7.05
N THR A 959 -10.54 -27.80 6.45
CA THR A 959 -11.93 -27.32 6.21
C THR A 959 -12.68 -26.97 7.50
N GLU A 960 -12.42 -27.68 8.60
CA GLU A 960 -13.10 -27.46 9.88
C GLU A 960 -12.70 -26.11 10.54
N THR A 961 -11.42 -25.71 10.43
CA THR A 961 -10.86 -24.52 11.12
C THR A 961 -10.47 -23.39 10.17
N PHE A 962 -10.49 -23.62 8.85
CA PHE A 962 -10.03 -22.70 7.80
C PHE A 962 -8.56 -22.25 7.93
N GLU A 963 -7.72 -23.02 8.62
CA GLU A 963 -6.29 -22.72 8.72
C GLU A 963 -5.59 -23.04 7.39
N THR A 964 -4.70 -22.14 6.96
CA THR A 964 -4.04 -22.18 5.66
C THR A 964 -2.51 -22.06 5.74
N ASP A 965 -1.91 -22.64 6.78
CA ASP A 965 -0.50 -22.45 7.14
C ASP A 965 0.51 -23.22 6.27
N GLU A 966 0.05 -24.06 5.35
CA GLU A 966 0.89 -25.00 4.61
C GLU A 966 0.72 -24.83 3.10
N GLU A 967 1.84 -24.61 2.41
CA GLU A 967 1.90 -24.48 0.95
C GLU A 967 2.90 -25.49 0.37
N ARG A 968 2.63 -25.98 -0.85
CA ARG A 968 3.53 -26.85 -1.62
C ARG A 968 3.48 -26.48 -3.10
N VAL A 969 4.60 -26.63 -3.80
CA VAL A 969 4.64 -26.45 -5.26
C VAL A 969 3.98 -27.66 -5.92
N VAL A 970 3.10 -27.41 -6.90
CA VAL A 970 2.49 -28.42 -7.75
C VAL A 970 3.51 -28.84 -8.80
N GLU A 971 4.00 -30.08 -8.74
CA GLU A 971 4.94 -30.64 -9.71
C GLU A 971 4.25 -31.07 -11.00
N SER A 972 3.04 -31.61 -10.89
CA SER A 972 2.23 -31.98 -12.06
C SER A 972 0.74 -32.01 -11.76
N VAL A 973 -0.05 -31.83 -12.82
CA VAL A 973 -1.52 -31.87 -12.82
C VAL A 973 -1.96 -32.88 -13.88
N LYS A 974 -2.84 -33.80 -13.51
CA LYS A 974 -3.44 -34.77 -14.42
C LYS A 974 -4.96 -34.75 -14.26
N TRP A 975 -5.69 -34.59 -15.36
CA TRP A 975 -7.15 -34.69 -15.34
C TRP A 975 -7.60 -36.14 -15.41
N ASN A 976 -8.47 -36.55 -14.47
CA ASN A 976 -9.10 -37.87 -14.48
C ASN A 976 -10.54 -37.79 -15.03
N ALA A 977 -11.23 -36.70 -14.72
CA ALA A 977 -12.58 -36.35 -15.19
C ALA A 977 -12.75 -34.81 -15.17
N PRO A 978 -13.79 -34.24 -15.79
CA PRO A 978 -14.03 -32.78 -15.74
C PRO A 978 -14.13 -32.20 -14.33
N ASP A 979 -14.51 -33.00 -13.34
CA ASP A 979 -14.64 -32.63 -11.93
C ASP A 979 -13.55 -33.23 -11.04
N GLU A 980 -12.56 -33.95 -11.58
CA GLU A 980 -11.52 -34.64 -10.81
C GLU A 980 -10.14 -34.48 -11.44
N ILE A 981 -9.20 -33.95 -10.65
CA ILE A 981 -7.78 -33.85 -11.02
C ILE A 981 -6.91 -34.57 -10.00
N GLU A 982 -5.76 -35.07 -10.45
CA GLU A 982 -4.69 -35.56 -9.60
C GLU A 982 -3.54 -34.54 -9.61
N LEU A 983 -3.12 -34.10 -8.43
CA LEU A 983 -1.98 -33.22 -8.22
C LEU A 983 -0.82 -34.01 -7.62
N VAL A 984 0.40 -33.73 -8.06
CA VAL A 984 1.63 -34.14 -7.38
C VAL A 984 2.23 -32.89 -6.73
N VAL A 985 2.47 -32.92 -5.43
CA VAL A 985 3.02 -31.78 -4.70
C VAL A 985 4.43 -32.07 -4.17
N ALA A 986 5.34 -31.11 -4.38
CA ALA A 986 6.73 -31.19 -3.99
C ALA A 986 6.85 -31.35 -2.48
N GLY A 987 7.75 -32.23 -2.01
CA GLY A 987 7.94 -32.48 -0.58
C GLY A 987 6.79 -33.22 0.12
N GLY A 988 5.78 -33.68 -0.63
CA GLY A 988 4.65 -34.45 -0.12
C GLY A 988 3.53 -33.62 0.52
N VAL A 989 2.41 -34.28 0.77
CA VAL A 989 1.22 -33.66 1.39
C VAL A 989 1.56 -33.23 2.83
N PRO A 990 1.23 -31.99 3.23
CA PRO A 990 1.53 -31.51 4.58
C PRO A 990 0.95 -32.39 5.69
N THR A 991 1.67 -32.48 6.82
CA THR A 991 1.22 -33.27 7.97
C THR A 991 -0.05 -32.67 8.58
N GLY A 992 -1.10 -33.49 8.67
CA GLY A 992 -2.39 -33.10 9.25
C GLY A 992 -3.44 -32.62 8.24
N ILE A 993 -3.14 -32.66 6.94
CA ILE A 993 -4.17 -32.61 5.88
C ILE A 993 -4.78 -34.01 5.72
N ALA A 994 -6.11 -34.05 5.61
CA ALA A 994 -6.89 -35.27 5.47
C ALA A 994 -7.81 -35.24 4.25
N GLU A 995 -8.39 -36.41 3.91
CA GLU A 995 -9.49 -36.47 2.95
C GLU A 995 -10.69 -35.66 3.48
N GLY A 996 -11.27 -34.82 2.63
CA GLY A 996 -12.31 -33.85 2.99
C GLY A 996 -11.80 -32.43 3.23
N ASP A 997 -10.49 -32.23 3.43
CA ASP A 997 -9.88 -30.91 3.42
C ASP A 997 -9.90 -30.30 2.01
N ALA A 998 -9.45 -29.04 1.89
CA ALA A 998 -9.42 -28.34 0.61
C ALA A 998 -8.02 -27.85 0.23
N VAL A 999 -7.85 -27.53 -1.04
CA VAL A 999 -6.63 -26.94 -1.59
C VAL A 999 -6.98 -25.81 -2.55
N GLU A 1000 -6.38 -24.64 -2.35
CA GLU A 1000 -6.56 -23.46 -3.20
C GLU A 1000 -5.23 -23.07 -3.88
N ASN A 1001 -5.31 -22.29 -4.95
CA ASN A 1001 -4.13 -21.78 -5.62
C ASN A 1001 -3.65 -20.48 -4.95
N ALA A 1002 -2.42 -20.47 -4.44
CA ALA A 1002 -1.85 -19.34 -3.73
C ALA A 1002 -1.35 -18.23 -4.67
N ASP A 1003 -1.00 -18.57 -5.92
CA ASP A 1003 -0.46 -17.61 -6.90
C ASP A 1003 -1.57 -16.82 -7.62
N TRP A 1004 -2.81 -17.31 -7.53
CA TRP A 1004 -3.98 -16.75 -8.23
C TRP A 1004 -4.94 -16.09 -7.25
N GLN A 1005 -4.42 -15.03 -6.62
CA GLN A 1005 -5.08 -14.22 -5.60
C GLN A 1005 -4.87 -12.72 -5.91
N PRO A 1006 -5.88 -11.99 -6.42
CA PRO A 1006 -5.66 -10.62 -6.90
C PRO A 1006 -5.75 -9.58 -5.78
N SER A 1007 -5.10 -8.44 -5.95
CA SER A 1007 -5.51 -7.22 -5.24
C SER A 1007 -6.76 -6.63 -5.89
N VAL A 1008 -7.58 -5.92 -5.12
CA VAL A 1008 -8.88 -5.39 -5.58
C VAL A 1008 -8.97 -3.89 -5.32
N VAL A 1009 -9.38 -3.15 -6.35
CA VAL A 1009 -9.77 -1.74 -6.27
C VAL A 1009 -11.23 -1.62 -6.71
N PHE A 1010 -12.10 -1.30 -5.76
CA PHE A 1010 -13.53 -1.08 -6.00
C PHE A 1010 -13.88 0.35 -5.60
N ARG A 1011 -13.92 1.28 -6.55
CA ARG A 1011 -14.04 2.71 -6.24
C ARG A 1011 -15.00 3.54 -7.08
N GLY A 1012 -15.67 4.51 -6.47
CA GLY A 1012 -16.52 5.46 -7.21
C GLY A 1012 -17.75 4.82 -7.88
N ASN A 1013 -18.13 3.60 -7.49
CA ASN A 1013 -19.23 2.87 -8.11
C ASN A 1013 -20.58 3.19 -7.46
N VAL A 1014 -21.66 3.03 -8.21
CA VAL A 1014 -23.04 3.04 -7.69
C VAL A 1014 -23.59 1.61 -7.78
N VAL A 1015 -23.76 0.96 -6.64
CA VAL A 1015 -24.33 -0.38 -6.51
C VAL A 1015 -25.72 -0.28 -5.89
N ARG A 1016 -26.78 -0.57 -6.66
CA ARG A 1016 -28.14 -0.33 -6.15
C ARG A 1016 -29.26 -1.21 -6.69
N ASN A 1017 -30.38 -1.21 -5.96
CA ASN A 1017 -31.65 -1.83 -6.39
C ASN A 1017 -31.48 -3.30 -6.79
N MET A 1018 -30.86 -4.08 -5.91
CA MET A 1018 -30.36 -5.42 -6.23
C MET A 1018 -30.39 -6.33 -5.01
N SER A 1019 -30.25 -7.64 -5.24
CA SER A 1019 -30.33 -8.68 -4.22
C SER A 1019 -29.46 -9.89 -4.60
N PRO A 1020 -28.65 -10.49 -3.71
CA PRO A 1020 -28.59 -10.23 -2.28
C PRO A 1020 -27.47 -9.27 -1.83
N ARG A 1021 -26.19 -9.42 -2.22
CA ARG A 1021 -25.09 -8.61 -1.65
C ARG A 1021 -24.59 -7.55 -2.61
N GLY A 1022 -24.04 -6.45 -2.10
CA GLY A 1022 -23.44 -5.41 -2.94
C GLY A 1022 -22.10 -5.87 -3.53
N SER A 1023 -21.21 -6.36 -2.67
CA SER A 1023 -19.92 -6.95 -3.04
C SER A 1023 -19.60 -8.18 -2.21
N LEU A 1024 -18.86 -9.11 -2.79
CA LEU A 1024 -18.23 -10.25 -2.11
C LEU A 1024 -16.72 -10.23 -2.39
N PHE A 1025 -15.92 -10.26 -1.33
CA PHE A 1025 -14.46 -10.36 -1.42
C PHE A 1025 -13.93 -11.55 -0.64
N ALA A 1026 -13.12 -12.37 -1.30
CA ALA A 1026 -12.41 -13.51 -0.74
C ALA A 1026 -11.03 -13.60 -1.39
N THR A 1027 -10.09 -12.76 -0.97
CA THR A 1027 -8.71 -12.80 -1.48
C THR A 1027 -7.73 -12.24 -0.46
N PRO A 1028 -6.51 -12.80 -0.32
CA PRO A 1028 -5.45 -12.25 0.52
C PRO A 1028 -4.81 -10.98 -0.05
N GLY A 1029 -4.99 -10.68 -1.34
CA GLY A 1029 -4.51 -9.42 -1.91
C GLY A 1029 -5.15 -8.21 -1.24
N LYS A 1030 -4.51 -7.04 -1.37
CA LYS A 1030 -5.03 -5.81 -0.77
C LYS A 1030 -6.37 -5.44 -1.39
N ILE A 1031 -7.37 -5.14 -0.56
CA ILE A 1031 -8.69 -4.69 -1.01
C ILE A 1031 -8.90 -3.23 -0.61
N VAL A 1032 -9.19 -2.39 -1.59
CA VAL A 1032 -9.60 -0.99 -1.40
C VAL A 1032 -11.03 -0.83 -1.91
N CYS A 1033 -11.97 -0.59 -1.01
CA CYS A 1033 -13.36 -0.32 -1.30
C CYS A 1033 -13.68 1.13 -0.88
N GLU A 1034 -13.68 2.07 -1.82
CA GLU A 1034 -13.76 3.50 -1.50
C GLU A 1034 -14.70 4.32 -2.37
N ASP A 1035 -15.26 5.39 -1.81
CA ASP A 1035 -16.08 6.36 -2.54
C ASP A 1035 -17.28 5.75 -3.31
N ASN A 1036 -17.77 4.57 -2.91
CA ASN A 1036 -18.91 3.91 -3.54
C ASN A 1036 -20.23 4.33 -2.90
N VAL A 1037 -21.32 4.21 -3.66
CA VAL A 1037 -22.70 4.34 -3.20
C VAL A 1037 -23.37 2.98 -3.24
N PHE A 1038 -23.65 2.40 -2.08
CA PHE A 1038 -24.51 1.23 -1.93
C PHE A 1038 -25.92 1.69 -1.56
N SER A 1039 -26.92 1.39 -2.39
CA SER A 1039 -28.29 1.85 -2.15
C SER A 1039 -29.34 0.77 -2.38
N CYS A 1040 -30.24 0.53 -1.42
CA CYS A 1040 -31.30 -0.48 -1.57
C CYS A 1040 -30.76 -1.90 -1.91
N VAL A 1041 -29.64 -2.27 -1.28
CA VAL A 1041 -29.08 -3.62 -1.33
C VAL A 1041 -29.79 -4.47 -0.27
N THR A 1042 -30.39 -5.61 -0.66
CA THR A 1042 -31.24 -6.37 0.27
C THR A 1042 -30.46 -7.05 1.40
N GLY A 1043 -29.26 -7.53 1.13
CA GLY A 1043 -28.32 -8.17 2.06
C GLY A 1043 -27.14 -7.27 2.44
N ALA A 1044 -26.00 -7.88 2.74
CA ALA A 1044 -24.78 -7.15 3.08
C ALA A 1044 -24.33 -6.28 1.88
N ALA A 1045 -24.03 -5.01 2.13
CA ALA A 1045 -23.45 -4.15 1.10
C ALA A 1045 -22.03 -4.61 0.76
N ILE A 1046 -21.25 -4.99 1.77
CA ILE A 1046 -19.93 -5.59 1.62
C ILE A 1046 -19.89 -6.89 2.42
N LEU A 1047 -19.56 -7.99 1.75
CA LEU A 1047 -19.37 -9.30 2.37
C LEU A 1047 -17.93 -9.77 2.18
N LEU A 1048 -17.24 -10.05 3.27
CA LEU A 1048 -16.04 -10.89 3.28
C LEU A 1048 -16.50 -12.30 3.59
N ALA A 1049 -16.38 -13.19 2.62
CA ALA A 1049 -16.80 -14.58 2.74
C ALA A 1049 -15.63 -15.51 2.48
N ALA A 1050 -15.78 -16.74 2.96
CA ALA A 1050 -15.05 -17.90 2.48
C ALA A 1050 -15.84 -19.16 2.86
N ASP A 1051 -15.76 -20.16 2.00
CA ASP A 1051 -16.44 -21.43 2.13
C ASP A 1051 -15.56 -22.55 1.52
N ALA A 1052 -15.53 -23.71 2.17
CA ALA A 1052 -14.85 -24.92 1.71
C ALA A 1052 -15.77 -26.14 1.92
N LYS A 1053 -17.09 -25.93 1.77
CA LYS A 1053 -18.12 -26.95 2.03
C LYS A 1053 -19.29 -26.91 1.06
N ASP A 1054 -19.78 -25.74 0.71
CA ASP A 1054 -20.89 -25.55 -0.21
C ASP A 1054 -20.42 -25.01 -1.57
N TRP A 1055 -19.79 -23.84 -1.59
CA TRP A 1055 -19.35 -23.11 -2.78
C TRP A 1055 -17.88 -23.32 -3.11
N PHE A 1056 -17.04 -23.62 -2.10
CA PHE A 1056 -15.59 -23.75 -2.25
C PHE A 1056 -14.92 -22.48 -2.84
N GLU A 1057 -15.43 -21.33 -2.42
CA GLU A 1057 -14.88 -20.01 -2.73
C GLU A 1057 -14.05 -19.54 -1.55
N THR A 1058 -12.74 -19.39 -1.75
CA THR A 1058 -11.77 -19.16 -0.67
C THR A 1058 -10.88 -17.97 -0.96
N GLY A 1059 -10.21 -17.47 0.09
CA GLY A 1059 -9.24 -16.38 0.01
C GLY A 1059 -9.22 -15.55 1.29
N ALA A 1060 -8.18 -15.77 2.10
CA ALA A 1060 -8.03 -15.17 3.42
C ALA A 1060 -7.60 -13.69 3.33
N CYS A 1061 -8.55 -12.75 3.35
CA CYS A 1061 -8.27 -11.31 3.40
C CYS A 1061 -7.21 -10.92 4.44
N SER A 1062 -6.17 -10.22 3.98
CA SER A 1062 -5.02 -9.83 4.81
C SER A 1062 -4.79 -8.33 4.96
N ASP A 1063 -5.45 -7.50 4.15
CA ASP A 1063 -5.46 -6.04 4.20
C ASP A 1063 -6.71 -5.51 3.46
N LEU A 1064 -7.64 -4.92 4.21
CA LEU A 1064 -8.87 -4.33 3.68
C LEU A 1064 -9.05 -2.90 4.18
N THR A 1065 -9.26 -1.97 3.25
CA THR A 1065 -9.71 -0.61 3.55
C THR A 1065 -11.09 -0.36 2.96
N ILE A 1066 -12.07 -0.04 3.82
CA ILE A 1066 -13.42 0.42 3.45
C ILE A 1066 -13.53 1.88 3.86
N ARG A 1067 -13.48 2.81 2.89
CA ARG A 1067 -13.52 4.24 3.23
C ARG A 1067 -14.42 5.12 2.38
N ASN A 1068 -14.97 6.17 2.97
CA ASN A 1068 -15.75 7.20 2.26
C ASN A 1068 -16.96 6.68 1.45
N ASN A 1069 -17.48 5.49 1.77
CA ASN A 1069 -18.65 4.94 1.09
C ASN A 1069 -19.95 5.50 1.67
N LEU A 1070 -20.99 5.61 0.84
CA LEU A 1070 -22.36 5.87 1.27
C LEU A 1070 -23.16 4.58 1.24
N PHE A 1071 -23.65 4.15 2.41
CA PHE A 1071 -24.61 3.06 2.57
C PHE A 1071 -25.99 3.65 2.83
N HIS A 1072 -26.91 3.49 1.89
CA HIS A 1072 -28.27 4.01 1.96
C HIS A 1072 -29.30 2.88 1.85
N ARG A 1073 -30.12 2.67 2.88
CA ARG A 1073 -31.17 1.63 2.84
C ARG A 1073 -30.63 0.24 2.47
N CYS A 1074 -29.44 -0.10 2.96
CA CYS A 1074 -28.88 -1.44 2.84
C CYS A 1074 -29.49 -2.35 3.90
N THR A 1075 -29.47 -3.68 3.68
CA THR A 1075 -29.90 -4.70 4.65
C THR A 1075 -31.37 -4.60 5.09
N MET A 1076 -32.24 -4.06 4.23
CA MET A 1076 -33.68 -3.88 4.54
C MET A 1076 -34.45 -5.20 4.63
N ILE A 1077 -33.93 -6.29 4.04
CA ILE A 1077 -34.61 -7.59 3.96
C ILE A 1077 -33.75 -8.68 4.62
N GLY A 1078 -32.47 -8.76 4.28
CA GLY A 1078 -31.56 -9.81 4.73
C GLY A 1078 -30.18 -9.28 5.13
N GLY A 1079 -29.24 -10.21 5.36
CA GLY A 1079 -27.90 -9.92 5.87
C GLY A 1079 -27.84 -9.80 7.39
N LYS A 1080 -26.66 -10.10 7.96
CA LYS A 1080 -26.40 -9.96 9.39
C LYS A 1080 -25.82 -8.58 9.75
N GLY A 1081 -25.20 -7.90 8.78
CA GLY A 1081 -24.73 -6.52 8.89
C GLY A 1081 -24.55 -5.87 7.53
N VAL A 1082 -24.41 -4.54 7.49
CA VAL A 1082 -24.15 -3.77 6.27
C VAL A 1082 -22.79 -4.16 5.70
N ILE A 1083 -21.77 -4.19 6.56
CA ILE A 1083 -20.49 -4.84 6.32
C ILE A 1083 -20.51 -6.15 7.08
N GLN A 1084 -20.24 -7.26 6.41
CA GLN A 1084 -20.30 -8.59 7.00
C GLN A 1084 -18.99 -9.33 6.73
N VAL A 1085 -18.32 -9.83 7.77
CA VAL A 1085 -17.10 -10.65 7.69
C VAL A 1085 -17.46 -12.02 8.25
N THR A 1086 -17.77 -12.98 7.38
CA THR A 1086 -18.31 -14.28 7.79
C THR A 1086 -17.79 -15.41 6.93
N PRO A 1087 -16.52 -15.81 7.09
CA PRO A 1087 -16.06 -17.10 6.60
C PRO A 1087 -16.81 -18.22 7.35
N LYS A 1088 -17.15 -19.30 6.66
CA LYS A 1088 -17.90 -20.43 7.23
C LYS A 1088 -17.00 -21.40 8.00
N VAL A 1089 -16.39 -20.91 9.06
CA VAL A 1089 -15.58 -21.72 9.99
C VAL A 1089 -16.51 -22.61 10.82
N HIS A 1090 -16.29 -23.93 10.82
CA HIS A 1090 -17.15 -24.89 11.51
C HIS A 1090 -16.78 -25.11 12.97
N ARG A 1091 -15.48 -25.14 13.27
CA ARG A 1091 -14.92 -25.28 14.61
C ARG A 1091 -14.16 -24.03 15.00
N LEU A 1092 -14.93 -22.96 15.24
CA LEU A 1092 -14.39 -21.64 15.57
C LEU A 1092 -13.61 -21.64 16.90
N ASP A 1093 -14.01 -22.50 17.83
CA ASP A 1093 -13.41 -22.77 19.14
C ASP A 1093 -12.06 -23.48 19.05
N GLU A 1094 -11.84 -24.28 18.00
CA GLU A 1094 -10.57 -24.97 17.74
C GLU A 1094 -9.61 -24.16 16.85
N GLN A 1095 -10.08 -23.04 16.27
CA GLN A 1095 -9.31 -22.23 15.34
C GLN A 1095 -8.19 -21.44 16.06
N ARG A 1096 -6.92 -21.62 15.64
CA ARG A 1096 -5.78 -20.93 16.26
C ARG A 1096 -5.53 -19.54 15.68
N LYS A 1097 -5.84 -19.35 14.38
CA LYS A 1097 -5.66 -18.07 13.67
C LYS A 1097 -6.97 -17.63 13.01
N ARG A 1098 -7.32 -16.36 13.20
CA ARG A 1098 -8.49 -15.75 12.56
C ARG A 1098 -8.27 -15.65 11.04
N TYR A 1099 -9.29 -15.95 10.26
CA TYR A 1099 -9.18 -16.14 8.82
C TYR A 1099 -8.99 -14.82 8.06
N HIS A 1100 -9.74 -13.78 8.43
CA HIS A 1100 -9.57 -12.43 7.88
C HIS A 1100 -8.86 -11.52 8.88
N ARG A 1101 -8.04 -10.57 8.42
CA ARG A 1101 -7.28 -9.66 9.29
C ARG A 1101 -7.03 -8.30 8.65
N ASN A 1102 -6.61 -7.33 9.47
CA ASN A 1102 -6.24 -5.96 9.11
C ASN A 1102 -7.35 -5.24 8.32
N ILE A 1103 -8.48 -5.00 8.99
CA ILE A 1103 -9.68 -4.42 8.36
C ILE A 1103 -9.86 -2.99 8.88
N THR A 1104 -9.70 -1.99 8.02
CA THR A 1104 -9.93 -0.58 8.33
C THR A 1104 -11.25 -0.11 7.72
N ILE A 1105 -12.13 0.47 8.54
CA ILE A 1105 -13.43 1.01 8.13
C ILE A 1105 -13.55 2.45 8.60
N CYS A 1106 -13.44 3.42 7.68
CA CYS A 1106 -13.42 4.84 8.07
C CYS A 1106 -14.08 5.82 7.11
N GLY A 1107 -14.57 6.96 7.58
CA GLY A 1107 -15.14 8.00 6.72
C GLY A 1107 -16.47 7.64 6.04
N ASN A 1108 -17.08 6.50 6.35
CA ASN A 1108 -18.28 6.03 5.68
C ASN A 1108 -19.55 6.70 6.25
N ARG A 1109 -20.61 6.78 5.44
CA ARG A 1109 -21.92 7.32 5.84
C ARG A 1109 -22.99 6.25 5.76
N PHE A 1110 -23.72 6.00 6.85
CA PHE A 1110 -24.83 5.05 6.91
C PHE A 1110 -26.15 5.78 7.12
N VAL A 1111 -27.07 5.62 6.16
CA VAL A 1111 -28.38 6.28 6.13
C VAL A 1111 -29.48 5.23 6.01
N GLN A 1112 -30.39 5.18 6.98
CA GLN A 1112 -31.54 4.25 6.98
C GLN A 1112 -31.15 2.77 6.85
N CYS A 1113 -30.09 2.34 7.55
CA CYS A 1113 -29.64 0.94 7.57
C CYS A 1113 -30.08 0.26 8.88
N PRO A 1114 -31.09 -0.63 8.86
CA PRO A 1114 -31.72 -1.17 10.07
C PRO A 1114 -30.90 -2.28 10.77
N LYS A 1115 -29.95 -2.93 10.08
CA LYS A 1115 -29.09 -3.97 10.66
C LYS A 1115 -27.80 -3.39 11.27
N PRO A 1116 -27.01 -4.19 12.01
CA PRO A 1116 -25.67 -3.82 12.43
C PRO A 1116 -24.83 -3.28 11.27
N LYS A 1117 -23.94 -2.32 11.56
CA LYS A 1117 -23.08 -1.70 10.54
C LYS A 1117 -21.91 -2.61 10.19
N LEU A 1118 -21.42 -3.36 11.18
CA LEU A 1118 -20.46 -4.43 11.03
C LEU A 1118 -20.97 -5.70 11.74
N TYR A 1119 -20.82 -6.86 11.11
CA TYR A 1119 -20.98 -8.18 11.72
C TYR A 1119 -19.76 -9.03 11.35
N ALA A 1120 -18.96 -9.48 12.32
CA ALA A 1120 -17.70 -10.16 12.04
C ALA A 1120 -17.54 -11.47 12.82
N VAL A 1121 -17.02 -12.50 12.15
CA VAL A 1121 -16.68 -13.83 12.67
C VAL A 1121 -15.32 -14.21 12.09
N SER A 1122 -14.44 -14.82 12.90
CA SER A 1122 -13.09 -15.21 12.48
C SER A 1122 -12.29 -14.06 11.84
N ALA A 1123 -12.28 -12.90 12.50
CA ALA A 1123 -11.57 -11.72 12.05
C ALA A 1123 -10.69 -11.11 13.16
N SER A 1124 -9.55 -10.50 12.81
CA SER A 1124 -8.68 -9.76 13.73
C SER A 1124 -8.31 -8.37 13.19
N ASP A 1125 -7.79 -7.51 14.06
CA ASP A 1125 -7.21 -6.20 13.69
C ASP A 1125 -8.20 -5.29 12.94
N ILE A 1126 -9.42 -5.20 13.45
CA ILE A 1126 -10.46 -4.35 12.89
C ILE A 1126 -10.38 -2.94 13.51
N SER A 1127 -10.17 -1.92 12.68
CA SER A 1127 -10.19 -0.50 13.05
C SER A 1127 -11.43 0.17 12.48
N LEU A 1128 -12.22 0.84 13.33
CA LEU A 1128 -13.45 1.55 12.94
C LEU A 1128 -13.38 2.99 13.46
N PHE A 1129 -13.35 4.00 12.58
CA PHE A 1129 -13.24 5.40 13.02
C PHE A 1129 -13.83 6.39 12.00
N ASN A 1130 -14.25 7.58 12.43
CA ASN A 1130 -14.78 8.63 11.53
C ASN A 1130 -15.97 8.20 10.64
N ASN A 1131 -16.80 7.27 11.09
CA ASN A 1131 -18.01 6.88 10.35
C ASN A 1131 -19.23 7.66 10.86
N TRP A 1132 -20.07 8.14 9.94
CA TRP A 1132 -21.27 8.91 10.26
C TRP A 1132 -22.53 8.04 10.16
N LEU A 1133 -23.45 8.18 11.13
CA LEU A 1133 -24.71 7.46 11.20
C LEU A 1133 -25.88 8.46 11.26
N SER A 1134 -26.93 8.25 10.46
CA SER A 1134 -28.16 9.06 10.56
C SER A 1134 -29.03 8.65 11.77
N ASP A 1135 -29.80 9.57 12.34
CA ASP A 1135 -30.75 9.34 13.46
C ASP A 1135 -31.79 8.22 13.21
N SER A 1136 -32.03 7.88 11.94
CA SER A 1136 -32.94 6.80 11.50
C SER A 1136 -32.29 5.41 11.41
N CYS A 1137 -31.00 5.31 11.73
CA CYS A 1137 -30.28 4.04 11.88
C CYS A 1137 -30.37 3.63 13.35
N GLY A 1138 -30.83 2.42 13.66
CA GLY A 1138 -30.71 1.88 15.01
C GLY A 1138 -29.25 1.86 15.47
N ASP A 1139 -29.03 1.86 16.79
CA ASP A 1139 -27.72 1.85 17.47
C ASP A 1139 -26.69 0.91 16.83
N MET A 1140 -25.41 1.19 17.06
CA MET A 1140 -24.33 0.24 16.76
C MET A 1140 -24.44 -0.98 17.69
N SER A 1141 -25.21 -2.00 17.29
CA SER A 1141 -25.25 -3.27 18.01
C SER A 1141 -24.18 -4.22 17.45
N LEU A 1142 -23.02 -4.30 18.11
CA LEU A 1142 -22.00 -5.32 17.85
C LEU A 1142 -22.39 -6.61 18.58
N MET A 1143 -22.96 -7.58 17.86
CA MET A 1143 -23.25 -8.90 18.39
C MET A 1143 -22.44 -9.95 17.61
N GLY A 1144 -21.56 -10.67 18.32
CA GLY A 1144 -20.97 -11.93 17.83
C GLY A 1144 -19.47 -11.97 17.58
N ALA A 1145 -18.66 -11.12 18.20
CA ALA A 1145 -17.19 -11.24 18.18
C ALA A 1145 -16.66 -11.49 19.60
N GLU A 1146 -15.86 -12.55 19.77
CA GLU A 1146 -14.98 -12.69 20.92
C GLU A 1146 -13.69 -11.90 20.65
N ASN A 1147 -13.46 -10.91 21.52
CA ASN A 1147 -12.28 -10.04 21.67
C ASN A 1147 -12.17 -8.80 20.76
N VAL A 1148 -12.29 -7.66 21.46
CA VAL A 1148 -11.85 -6.28 21.22
C VAL A 1148 -12.69 -5.42 20.27
N ILE A 1149 -13.67 -4.73 20.87
CA ILE A 1149 -14.08 -3.40 20.44
C ILE A 1149 -13.73 -2.47 21.60
N ASP A 1150 -12.78 -1.56 21.39
CA ASP A 1150 -12.60 -0.41 22.26
C ASP A 1150 -13.65 0.62 21.85
N TYR A 1151 -14.69 0.78 22.69
CA TYR A 1151 -15.92 1.51 22.34
C TYR A 1151 -15.84 3.03 22.57
N ASP A 1152 -14.71 3.55 23.05
CA ASP A 1152 -14.60 4.93 23.52
C ASP A 1152 -13.74 5.86 22.62
N LYS A 1153 -13.91 5.78 21.29
CA LYS A 1153 -13.47 6.83 20.34
C LYS A 1153 -14.41 7.08 19.17
#